data_AF-A0A1V4RMM4-F1
#
_entry.id   AF-A0A1V4RMM4-F1
#
_cell.length_a   1.000
_cell.length_b   1.000
_cell.length_c   1.000
_cell.angle_alpha   90.00
_cell.angle_beta   90.00
_cell.angle_gamma   90.00
#
_symmetry.space_group_name_H-M   'P 1'
#
loop_
_entity.id
_entity.type
_entity.pdbx_description
1 polymer ?
#
loop_
_entity_poly.entity_id
_entity_poly.type
_entity_poly.pdbx_seq_one_letter_code
_entity_poly.pdbx_strand_id
1 'polypeptide(L)'
;MVRRNLLTIASAVLLIILATTGADAGRVLLICNKDLWNQSNCQTGISIYANNLVDDGYTIVENSNHYGTIPNFSSSGNVLLVAKHDESGGYLNNPTDLRGYIKARYDESGSLVGCVLVGDVAIPYWEYKDNEGTWHWYPLDIAYMDMDGTWTDSDNNGKFDSRSGDYQNSEIWVGRITASRLVKTNATDTAHPYWYGGSKLATEAKIVRNYFERNDAYREGTLTRPHKALIYNDDEQICDGTNGVDYLYSNYLIVGNAEGTEDNTTTAADYANRLGQDYEWVHNHSHGEPTHTCFHTPGDGGGWGGGSLVGWINVSAPTPKYSIAGDSPDVQPKPLFYFADNCHTARYDKDNYLGGCYLFHPTVTDRYGLVTIGHAKKSYARDEVPFYDKLFKRKTIGEAFIESNKTGSYADPGLSIFSDGMTILGDPTLRVGMGHSVASFQVPSQYSTIQSAVDAAYSAGGGIVYVSPGTYEEQVTMKNGVCLVGVSSGTKTINGGSGYGAVAVSFNNVTNSRVTGFTLSGFVAIDCDNYSTPTLDHNTINNNTYGIFCGYSSPAIHYNTFTDNETGLSLQYSSDPEMRNGYNVITQNTGLRGIYCYDLSEPKLGKYQAAHPTSQGRNEFHASGSAYHIYASSNCGTIWAQKNLWDPEDATKIYHGGSDP
;
A
#
# COMPACT_ATOMS: atom_id res chain seq x y z
N MET A 1 -14.58 -15.12 -49.46
CA MET A 1 -16.02 -14.85 -49.28
C MET A 1 -16.55 -15.93 -48.33
N VAL A 2 -17.21 -15.54 -47.23
CA VAL A 2 -17.64 -16.38 -46.08
C VAL A 2 -16.54 -16.74 -45.05
N ARG A 3 -16.20 -15.78 -44.18
CA ARG A 3 -15.77 -15.95 -42.75
C ARG A 3 -15.39 -14.59 -42.13
N ARG A 4 -16.28 -13.58 -42.24
CA ARG A 4 -16.08 -12.26 -41.58
C ARG A 4 -17.34 -11.58 -41.03
N ASN A 5 -18.50 -12.25 -41.02
CA ASN A 5 -19.78 -11.64 -40.63
C ASN A 5 -20.54 -12.44 -39.55
N LEU A 6 -19.87 -12.83 -38.46
CA LEU A 6 -20.53 -13.51 -37.32
C LEU A 6 -20.26 -12.85 -35.96
N LEU A 7 -19.66 -11.66 -35.92
CA LEU A 7 -19.35 -10.92 -34.68
C LEU A 7 -20.09 -9.58 -34.54
N THR A 8 -21.01 -9.25 -35.46
CA THR A 8 -21.59 -7.89 -35.52
C THR A 8 -23.06 -7.79 -35.10
N ILE A 9 -23.66 -8.85 -34.54
CA ILE A 9 -25.10 -8.82 -34.16
C ILE A 9 -25.37 -9.29 -32.71
N ALA A 10 -24.36 -9.79 -31.98
CA ALA A 10 -24.53 -10.15 -30.56
C ALA A 10 -24.22 -8.99 -29.56
N SER A 11 -23.72 -7.85 -30.04
CA SER A 11 -23.27 -6.73 -29.17
C SER A 11 -24.23 -5.53 -29.14
N ALA A 12 -25.44 -5.64 -29.71
CA ALA A 12 -26.38 -4.52 -29.82
C ALA A 12 -27.57 -4.56 -28.83
N VAL A 13 -27.62 -5.55 -27.93
CA VAL A 13 -28.68 -5.67 -26.89
C VAL A 13 -28.12 -5.64 -25.46
N LEU A 14 -26.81 -5.39 -25.30
CA LEU A 14 -26.17 -5.15 -24.01
C LEU A 14 -25.42 -3.81 -24.03
N LEU A 15 -26.12 -2.74 -24.46
CA LEU A 15 -25.60 -1.38 -24.48
C LEU A 15 -26.57 -0.37 -23.84
N ILE A 16 -27.39 -0.85 -22.92
CA ILE A 16 -28.19 -0.04 -22.00
C ILE A 16 -28.06 -0.74 -20.65
N ILE A 17 -27.60 -0.01 -19.64
CA ILE A 17 -27.19 -0.45 -18.28
C ILE A 17 -25.72 -0.91 -18.19
N LEU A 18 -24.81 0.06 -18.26
CA LEU A 18 -23.67 0.23 -17.34
C LEU A 18 -23.14 1.67 -17.45
N ALA A 19 -24.06 2.64 -17.51
CA ALA A 19 -23.83 3.90 -16.83
C ALA A 19 -24.21 3.66 -15.37
N THR A 20 -23.50 2.73 -14.71
CA THR A 20 -23.43 2.80 -13.26
C THR A 20 -22.76 4.12 -12.99
N THR A 21 -23.46 4.98 -12.24
CA THR A 21 -22.84 6.05 -11.48
C THR A 21 -21.73 5.42 -10.65
N GLY A 22 -20.54 5.31 -11.23
CA GLY A 22 -19.33 4.98 -10.50
C GLY A 22 -19.22 6.01 -9.40
N ALA A 23 -18.92 5.56 -8.19
CA ALA A 23 -18.56 6.48 -7.12
C ALA A 23 -17.51 7.45 -7.68
N ASP A 24 -17.77 8.74 -7.61
CA ASP A 24 -16.83 9.78 -8.04
C ASP A 24 -15.55 9.60 -7.22
N ALA A 25 -14.49 9.08 -7.84
CA ALA A 25 -13.20 8.86 -7.17
C ALA A 25 -12.50 10.19 -6.85
N GLY A 26 -13.04 11.29 -7.35
CA GLY A 26 -12.56 12.65 -7.18
C GLY A 26 -11.87 13.19 -8.42
N ARG A 27 -11.40 14.44 -8.31
CA ARG A 27 -10.73 15.15 -9.39
C ARG A 27 -9.22 14.95 -9.34
N VAL A 28 -8.62 14.61 -10.48
CA VAL A 28 -7.15 14.42 -10.59
C VAL A 28 -6.55 15.36 -11.61
N LEU A 29 -5.34 15.82 -11.32
CA LEU A 29 -4.54 16.63 -12.22
C LEU A 29 -3.48 15.76 -12.89
N LEU A 30 -3.41 15.78 -14.22
CA LEU A 30 -2.32 15.15 -14.97
C LEU A 30 -1.49 16.24 -15.63
N ILE A 31 -0.23 16.37 -15.22
CA ILE A 31 0.72 17.37 -15.73
C ILE A 31 1.87 16.64 -16.43
N CYS A 32 2.12 16.96 -17.69
CA CYS A 32 3.25 16.43 -18.44
C CYS A 32 4.15 17.55 -18.95
N ASN A 33 5.46 17.31 -18.88
CA ASN A 33 6.45 18.11 -19.56
C ASN A 33 6.17 18.19 -21.08
N LYS A 34 6.28 19.38 -21.67
CA LYS A 34 5.98 19.65 -23.08
C LYS A 34 6.85 18.88 -24.05
N ASP A 35 8.15 18.81 -23.82
CA ASP A 35 9.07 18.18 -24.75
C ASP A 35 8.83 16.67 -24.81
N LEU A 36 8.49 16.08 -23.66
CA LEU A 36 8.06 14.70 -23.55
C LEU A 36 6.70 14.47 -24.21
N TRP A 37 5.71 15.34 -23.97
CA TRP A 37 4.41 15.29 -24.63
C TRP A 37 4.49 15.40 -26.15
N ASN A 38 5.49 16.11 -26.71
CA ASN A 38 5.67 16.21 -28.15
C ASN A 38 6.20 14.91 -28.79
N GLN A 39 6.62 13.92 -27.99
CA GLN A 39 7.02 12.61 -28.49
C GLN A 39 5.78 11.72 -28.67
N SER A 40 5.51 11.27 -29.90
CA SER A 40 4.33 10.46 -30.22
C SER A 40 4.19 9.19 -29.37
N ASN A 41 5.32 8.54 -29.05
CA ASN A 41 5.36 7.40 -28.13
C ASN A 41 4.80 7.74 -26.75
N CYS A 42 5.17 8.91 -26.20
CA CYS A 42 4.66 9.37 -24.91
C CYS A 42 3.19 9.75 -24.97
N GLN A 43 2.75 10.42 -26.04
CA GLN A 43 1.34 10.78 -26.21
C GLN A 43 0.47 9.55 -26.09
N THR A 44 0.80 8.46 -26.80
CA THR A 44 0.04 7.21 -26.73
C THR A 44 -0.04 6.66 -25.31
N GLY A 45 1.10 6.53 -24.62
CA GLY A 45 1.12 5.99 -23.25
C GLY A 45 0.34 6.85 -22.24
N ILE A 46 0.51 8.17 -22.30
CA ILE A 46 -0.22 9.11 -21.43
C ILE A 46 -1.72 9.11 -21.75
N SER A 47 -2.10 8.95 -23.02
CA SER A 47 -3.50 8.85 -23.43
C SER A 47 -4.17 7.59 -22.88
N ILE A 48 -3.47 6.45 -22.94
CA ILE A 48 -3.92 5.19 -22.32
C ILE A 48 -4.10 5.38 -20.82
N TYR A 49 -3.09 5.96 -20.15
CA TYR A 49 -3.16 6.20 -18.71
C TYR A 49 -4.31 7.15 -18.32
N ALA A 50 -4.56 8.20 -19.08
CA ALA A 50 -5.72 9.06 -18.86
C ALA A 50 -7.04 8.28 -18.98
N ASN A 51 -7.14 7.31 -19.91
CA ASN A 51 -8.37 6.52 -20.06
C ASN A 51 -8.55 5.64 -18.82
N ASN A 52 -7.46 5.03 -18.37
CA ASN A 52 -7.43 4.21 -17.17
C ASN A 52 -7.87 4.97 -15.91
N LEU A 53 -7.45 6.23 -15.76
CA LEU A 53 -7.92 7.08 -14.65
C LEU A 53 -9.44 7.34 -14.72
N VAL A 54 -9.99 7.55 -15.92
CA VAL A 54 -11.44 7.71 -16.09
C VAL A 54 -12.18 6.41 -15.83
N ASP A 55 -11.64 5.28 -16.27
CA ASP A 55 -12.20 3.96 -16.02
C ASP A 55 -12.21 3.60 -14.52
N ASP A 56 -11.26 4.13 -13.76
CA ASP A 56 -11.24 4.07 -12.28
C ASP A 56 -12.27 4.99 -11.60
N GLY A 57 -12.95 5.84 -12.37
CA GLY A 57 -13.93 6.81 -11.86
C GLY A 57 -13.35 8.18 -11.50
N TYR A 58 -12.10 8.49 -11.85
CA TYR A 58 -11.56 9.85 -11.65
C TYR A 58 -12.02 10.81 -12.74
N THR A 59 -12.28 12.06 -12.34
CA THR A 59 -12.46 13.16 -13.28
C THR A 59 -11.13 13.87 -13.48
N ILE A 60 -10.56 13.81 -14.68
CA ILE A 60 -9.33 14.57 -14.94
C ILE A 60 -9.70 16.06 -15.10
N VAL A 61 -8.96 16.97 -14.45
CA VAL A 61 -9.27 18.41 -14.44
C VAL A 61 -8.92 19.13 -15.74
N GLU A 62 -9.94 19.47 -16.54
CA GLU A 62 -9.79 20.23 -17.80
C GLU A 62 -9.04 21.55 -17.60
N ASN A 63 -8.29 21.97 -18.62
CA ASN A 63 -7.68 23.30 -18.65
C ASN A 63 -8.20 24.11 -19.85
N SER A 64 -8.78 25.27 -19.58
CA SER A 64 -9.27 26.22 -20.58
C SER A 64 -8.16 26.92 -21.37
N ASN A 65 -6.91 26.91 -20.87
CA ASN A 65 -5.74 27.47 -21.54
C ASN A 65 -4.90 26.36 -22.18
N HIS A 66 -5.35 25.87 -23.33
CA HIS A 66 -4.78 24.74 -24.08
C HIS A 66 -3.33 24.97 -24.52
N TYR A 67 -2.48 23.94 -24.40
CA TYR A 67 -1.28 23.77 -25.25
C TYR A 67 -1.19 22.36 -25.91
N GLY A 68 -2.20 21.50 -25.76
CA GLY A 68 -2.32 20.22 -26.49
C GLY A 68 -3.62 19.46 -26.19
N THR A 69 -4.06 18.58 -27.11
CA THR A 69 -5.22 17.67 -26.99
C THR A 69 -4.73 16.22 -26.94
N ILE A 70 -5.32 15.36 -26.10
CA ILE A 70 -4.98 13.92 -26.03
C ILE A 70 -5.51 13.18 -27.27
N PRO A 71 -4.66 12.63 -28.16
CA PRO A 71 -5.13 11.86 -29.31
C PRO A 71 -5.75 10.51 -28.88
N ASN A 72 -6.89 10.13 -29.48
CA ASN A 72 -7.58 8.84 -29.25
C ASN A 72 -8.25 8.64 -27.87
N PHE A 73 -8.62 9.71 -27.18
CA PHE A 73 -9.47 9.67 -25.98
C PHE A 73 -10.96 9.56 -26.34
N SER A 74 -11.69 8.65 -25.70
CA SER A 74 -13.06 8.26 -26.11
C SER A 74 -14.16 9.22 -25.62
N SER A 75 -13.88 10.07 -24.63
CA SER A 75 -14.80 11.07 -24.12
C SER A 75 -14.43 12.47 -24.62
N SER A 76 -15.43 13.19 -25.12
CA SER A 76 -15.30 14.54 -25.67
C SER A 76 -15.11 15.58 -24.55
N GLY A 77 -13.87 15.70 -24.05
CA GLY A 77 -13.43 16.68 -23.04
C GLY A 77 -11.92 16.52 -22.80
N ASN A 78 -11.13 17.59 -23.00
CA ASN A 78 -9.66 17.51 -23.05
C ASN A 78 -9.03 17.56 -21.66
N VAL A 79 -8.07 16.68 -21.30
CA VAL A 79 -7.31 16.92 -20.06
C VAL A 79 -5.87 16.39 -19.98
N LEU A 80 -4.92 17.25 -20.34
CA LEU A 80 -3.54 17.17 -19.89
C LEU A 80 -2.96 18.57 -19.78
N LEU A 81 -2.24 18.86 -18.71
CA LEU A 81 -1.47 20.10 -18.60
C LEU A 81 -0.08 19.93 -19.14
N VAL A 82 0.21 20.65 -20.22
CA VAL A 82 1.50 20.60 -20.88
C VAL A 82 2.36 21.79 -20.39
N ALA A 83 3.28 21.55 -19.45
CA ALA A 83 4.16 22.56 -18.88
C ALA A 83 5.42 22.76 -19.74
N LYS A 84 5.81 24.02 -20.01
CA LYS A 84 6.98 24.38 -20.82
C LYS A 84 8.27 24.25 -20.00
N HIS A 85 9.41 23.98 -20.65
CA HIS A 85 10.72 23.85 -19.98
C HIS A 85 11.63 25.09 -20.16
N ASP A 86 11.27 26.10 -20.98
CA ASP A 86 12.24 27.12 -21.42
C ASP A 86 12.32 28.41 -20.59
N GLU A 87 13.44 29.13 -20.76
CA GLU A 87 13.85 30.36 -20.06
C GLU A 87 12.92 31.58 -20.25
N SER A 88 11.83 31.44 -21.03
CA SER A 88 10.93 32.55 -21.37
C SER A 88 9.75 32.77 -20.40
N GLY A 89 9.72 32.06 -19.27
CA GLY A 89 8.92 32.46 -18.10
C GLY A 89 7.41 32.28 -18.24
N GLY A 90 6.94 31.12 -18.70
CA GLY A 90 5.56 30.72 -18.45
C GLY A 90 5.35 30.36 -16.98
N TYR A 91 4.18 30.69 -16.42
CA TYR A 91 3.75 30.54 -15.02
C TYR A 91 3.87 29.14 -14.36
N LEU A 92 4.60 28.16 -14.90
CA LEU A 92 4.73 26.81 -14.31
C LEU A 92 6.17 26.27 -14.31
N ASN A 93 7.16 27.14 -14.56
CA ASN A 93 8.56 26.75 -14.66
C ASN A 93 9.29 26.73 -13.30
N ASN A 94 8.64 27.18 -12.22
CA ASN A 94 9.18 27.15 -10.86
C ASN A 94 8.18 26.49 -9.89
N PRO A 95 8.65 26.02 -8.72
CA PRO A 95 7.81 25.31 -7.77
C PRO A 95 6.71 26.16 -7.14
N THR A 96 6.97 27.43 -6.88
CA THR A 96 6.00 28.36 -6.27
C THR A 96 4.77 28.51 -7.15
N ASP A 97 4.96 28.77 -8.45
CA ASP A 97 3.86 28.96 -9.37
C ASP A 97 3.10 27.65 -9.64
N LEU A 98 3.82 26.52 -9.78
CA LEU A 98 3.18 25.22 -9.95
C LEU A 98 2.33 24.85 -8.73
N ARG A 99 2.82 25.09 -7.51
CA ARG A 99 2.03 24.92 -6.30
C ARG A 99 0.78 25.81 -6.31
N GLY A 100 0.93 27.09 -6.61
CA GLY A 100 -0.18 28.04 -6.70
C GLY A 100 -1.24 27.59 -7.71
N TYR A 101 -0.82 27.01 -8.82
CA TYR A 101 -1.71 26.44 -9.82
C TYR A 101 -2.47 25.21 -9.30
N ILE A 102 -1.78 24.24 -8.68
CA ILE A 102 -2.41 23.04 -8.10
C ILE A 102 -3.44 23.48 -7.04
N LYS A 103 -3.07 24.42 -6.17
CA LYS A 103 -3.96 24.99 -5.15
C LYS A 103 -5.21 25.64 -5.76
N ALA A 104 -5.06 26.41 -6.82
CA ALA A 104 -6.21 27.01 -7.51
C ALA A 104 -7.20 25.96 -8.03
N ARG A 105 -6.71 24.79 -8.47
CA ARG A 105 -7.58 23.66 -8.91
C ARG A 105 -8.20 22.90 -7.76
N TYR A 106 -7.51 22.82 -6.63
CA TYR A 106 -8.05 22.26 -5.40
C TYR A 106 -9.21 23.11 -4.84
N ASP A 107 -9.12 24.44 -4.95
CA ASP A 107 -10.15 25.38 -4.46
C ASP A 107 -11.43 25.44 -5.31
N GLU A 108 -11.43 24.82 -6.49
CA GLU A 108 -12.62 24.67 -7.31
C GLU A 108 -13.62 23.66 -6.70
N SER A 109 -14.89 23.74 -7.09
CA SER A 109 -15.93 22.81 -6.62
C SER A 109 -15.56 21.35 -6.94
N GLY A 110 -15.75 20.45 -5.97
CA GLY A 110 -15.38 19.04 -6.10
C GLY A 110 -13.89 18.76 -5.96
N SER A 111 -13.17 19.55 -5.16
CA SER A 111 -11.72 19.58 -4.88
C SER A 111 -10.86 18.41 -5.36
N LEU A 112 -9.66 18.74 -5.83
CA LEU A 112 -8.65 17.75 -6.23
C LEU A 112 -8.42 16.72 -5.11
N VAL A 113 -8.29 15.45 -5.50
CA VAL A 113 -7.82 14.37 -4.62
C VAL A 113 -6.37 13.98 -4.92
N GLY A 114 -5.85 14.36 -6.09
CA GLY A 114 -4.48 14.02 -6.46
C GLY A 114 -3.92 14.68 -7.72
N CYS A 115 -2.61 14.54 -7.89
CA CYS A 115 -1.85 15.05 -9.02
C CYS A 115 -0.78 14.06 -9.49
N VAL A 116 -0.63 13.90 -10.80
CA VAL A 116 0.41 13.07 -11.42
C VAL A 116 1.30 13.94 -12.29
N LEU A 117 2.61 13.91 -12.01
CA LEU A 117 3.64 14.71 -12.66
C LEU A 117 4.49 13.81 -13.57
N VAL A 118 4.50 14.09 -14.87
CA VAL A 118 5.15 13.26 -15.90
C VAL A 118 6.27 14.04 -16.60
N GLY A 119 7.50 13.53 -16.51
CA GLY A 119 8.71 14.13 -17.07
C GLY A 119 9.37 15.16 -16.14
N ASP A 120 10.16 16.05 -16.75
CA ASP A 120 10.81 17.17 -16.06
C ASP A 120 9.82 18.29 -15.76
N VAL A 121 9.06 18.10 -14.67
CA VAL A 121 8.17 19.08 -14.06
C VAL A 121 8.86 19.71 -12.85
N ALA A 122 8.65 21.01 -12.61
CA ALA A 122 9.31 21.80 -11.57
C ALA A 122 9.39 21.05 -10.23
N ILE A 123 10.60 20.99 -9.67
CA ILE A 123 10.91 20.22 -8.46
C ILE A 123 10.90 21.17 -7.27
N PRO A 124 10.00 21.00 -6.29
CA PRO A 124 10.06 21.74 -5.04
C PRO A 124 11.24 21.24 -4.22
N TYR A 125 12.03 22.17 -3.70
CA TYR A 125 13.14 21.88 -2.80
C TYR A 125 12.90 22.54 -1.46
N TRP A 126 13.33 21.87 -0.40
CA TRP A 126 13.46 22.45 0.92
C TRP A 126 14.93 22.71 1.18
N GLU A 127 15.26 23.93 1.61
CA GLU A 127 16.61 24.27 2.02
C GLU A 127 16.71 24.57 3.51
N TYR A 128 17.82 24.15 4.11
CA TYR A 128 18.07 24.37 5.52
C TYR A 128 19.57 24.44 5.77
N LYS A 129 19.93 24.99 6.93
CA LYS A 129 21.31 25.10 7.40
C LYS A 129 21.54 24.12 8.54
N ASP A 130 22.60 23.31 8.47
CA ASP A 130 22.97 22.44 9.58
C ASP A 130 23.60 23.23 10.75
N ASN A 131 23.93 22.52 11.83
CA ASN A 131 24.51 23.12 13.04
C ASN A 131 25.90 23.73 12.78
N GLU A 132 26.59 23.25 11.76
CA GLU A 132 27.90 23.71 11.30
C GLU A 132 27.81 24.93 10.37
N GLY A 133 26.60 25.31 9.98
CA GLY A 133 26.35 26.45 9.12
C GLY A 133 26.44 26.13 7.61
N THR A 134 26.42 24.86 7.23
CA THR A 134 26.40 24.40 5.84
C THR A 134 24.97 24.34 5.32
N TRP A 135 24.77 24.83 4.11
CA TRP A 135 23.48 24.74 3.42
C TRP A 135 23.27 23.36 2.81
N HIS A 136 22.08 22.80 3.03
CA HIS A 136 21.61 21.53 2.49
C HIS A 136 20.26 21.71 1.83
N TRP A 137 19.96 20.86 0.85
CA TRP A 137 18.65 20.82 0.22
C TRP A 137 18.29 19.43 -0.28
N TYR A 138 16.99 19.17 -0.34
CA TYR A 138 16.42 17.93 -0.88
C TYR A 138 15.07 18.22 -1.54
N PRO A 139 14.68 17.42 -2.55
CA PRO A 139 13.38 17.60 -3.18
C PRO A 139 12.27 16.99 -2.30
N LEU A 140 11.06 17.56 -2.34
CA LEU A 140 9.93 17.09 -1.54
C LEU A 140 8.56 17.38 -2.17
N ASP A 141 7.87 16.34 -2.64
CA ASP A 141 6.56 16.53 -3.30
C ASP A 141 5.45 16.94 -2.31
N ILE A 142 5.68 16.85 -0.99
CA ILE A 142 4.72 17.29 0.03
C ILE A 142 4.34 18.77 -0.13
N ALA A 143 5.22 19.61 -0.68
CA ALA A 143 4.90 21.00 -1.00
C ALA A 143 3.75 21.15 -2.03
N TYR A 144 3.54 20.13 -2.87
CA TYR A 144 2.42 20.05 -3.81
C TYR A 144 1.24 19.22 -3.28
N MET A 145 1.39 18.56 -2.13
CA MET A 145 0.35 17.77 -1.47
C MET A 145 -0.40 18.58 -0.41
N ASP A 146 0.33 19.46 0.27
CA ASP A 146 -0.17 20.42 1.26
C ASP A 146 -0.87 21.58 0.53
N MET A 147 -2.18 21.64 0.66
CA MET A 147 -3.03 22.68 0.08
C MET A 147 -3.37 23.77 1.09
N ASP A 148 -3.49 23.49 2.38
CA ASP A 148 -3.90 24.50 3.36
C ASP A 148 -2.74 25.32 3.97
N GLY A 149 -1.50 24.84 3.81
CA GLY A 149 -0.29 25.49 4.29
C GLY A 149 0.28 26.57 3.37
N THR A 150 1.30 27.26 3.89
CA THR A 150 2.07 28.28 3.16
C THR A 150 3.48 27.77 2.90
N TRP A 151 4.01 28.01 1.71
CA TRP A 151 5.40 27.70 1.34
C TRP A 151 6.01 28.93 0.67
N THR A 152 7.14 29.40 1.20
CA THR A 152 7.79 30.64 0.78
C THR A 152 9.23 30.39 0.40
N ASP A 153 9.60 30.91 -0.76
CA ASP A 153 10.98 31.07 -1.24
C ASP A 153 11.34 32.54 -1.04
N SER A 154 11.98 32.86 0.09
CA SER A 154 12.16 34.23 0.55
C SER A 154 13.28 34.95 -0.23
N ASP A 155 14.23 34.20 -0.77
CA ASP A 155 15.36 34.73 -1.53
C ASP A 155 15.22 34.55 -3.06
N ASN A 156 14.10 33.97 -3.52
CA ASN A 156 13.76 33.66 -4.92
C ASN A 156 14.80 32.76 -5.62
N ASN A 157 15.43 31.85 -4.88
CA ASN A 157 16.43 30.93 -5.42
C ASN A 157 15.83 29.63 -6.01
N GLY A 158 14.50 29.50 -5.98
CA GLY A 158 13.74 28.34 -6.43
C GLY A 158 13.57 27.25 -5.36
N LYS A 159 13.91 27.51 -4.10
CA LYS A 159 13.78 26.57 -2.99
C LYS A 159 13.01 27.23 -1.85
N PHE A 160 12.19 26.44 -1.17
CA PHE A 160 11.44 26.91 -0.02
C PHE A 160 12.35 26.93 1.22
N ASP A 161 12.32 28.05 1.92
CA ASP A 161 13.07 28.31 3.17
C ASP A 161 12.15 28.56 4.36
N SER A 162 10.84 28.67 4.11
CA SER A 162 9.82 28.87 5.14
C SER A 162 8.53 28.14 4.77
N ARG A 163 7.90 27.49 5.77
CA ARG A 163 6.58 26.88 5.64
C ARG A 163 5.75 27.02 6.93
N SER A 164 4.43 27.00 6.80
CA SER A 164 3.48 26.99 7.92
C SER A 164 2.21 26.22 7.56
N GLY A 165 1.35 25.93 8.54
CA GLY A 165 0.18 25.07 8.37
C GLY A 165 0.47 23.60 8.72
N ASP A 166 -0.51 22.75 8.48
CA ASP A 166 -0.47 21.33 8.83
C ASP A 166 -0.06 20.47 7.64
N TYR A 167 1.11 20.77 7.08
CA TYR A 167 1.62 20.15 5.85
C TYR A 167 1.72 18.61 5.91
N GLN A 168 1.77 18.06 7.12
CA GLN A 168 1.83 16.62 7.38
C GLN A 168 0.49 15.92 7.09
N ASN A 169 -0.62 16.64 7.25
CA ASN A 169 -1.97 16.15 6.97
C ASN A 169 -2.43 16.42 5.54
N SER A 170 -1.49 16.38 4.59
CA SER A 170 -1.66 16.59 3.14
C SER A 170 -3.06 16.24 2.60
N GLU A 171 -3.62 17.17 1.81
CA GLU A 171 -4.98 17.08 1.28
C GLU A 171 -5.06 16.22 0.03
N ILE A 172 -4.01 16.22 -0.79
CA ILE A 172 -3.96 15.49 -2.05
C ILE A 172 -2.73 14.59 -2.13
N TRP A 173 -2.83 13.48 -2.84
CA TRP A 173 -1.65 12.67 -3.17
C TRP A 173 -0.93 13.22 -4.42
N VAL A 174 0.37 12.99 -4.53
CA VAL A 174 1.20 13.36 -5.68
C VAL A 174 2.03 12.16 -6.12
N GLY A 175 1.98 11.82 -7.40
CA GLY A 175 2.83 10.81 -8.03
C GLY A 175 3.78 11.42 -9.04
N ARG A 176 5.03 10.95 -9.06
CA ARG A 176 6.08 11.46 -9.95
C ARG A 176 6.63 10.39 -10.89
N ILE A 177 6.61 10.68 -12.19
CA ILE A 177 7.09 9.82 -13.27
C ILE A 177 8.18 10.60 -14.04
N THR A 178 9.41 10.65 -13.49
CA THR A 178 10.53 11.44 -14.04
C THR A 178 11.68 10.53 -14.47
N ALA A 179 11.84 10.27 -15.78
CA ALA A 179 12.85 9.32 -16.29
C ALA A 179 14.12 9.99 -16.87
N SER A 180 14.13 11.31 -17.06
CA SER A 180 15.25 12.08 -17.64
C SER A 180 16.60 11.85 -16.96
N ARG A 181 16.58 11.57 -15.63
CA ARG A 181 17.75 11.31 -14.77
C ARG A 181 18.30 9.89 -14.89
N LEU A 182 17.56 8.98 -15.50
CA LEU A 182 17.97 7.59 -15.70
C LEU A 182 18.62 7.38 -17.06
N VAL A 183 18.49 8.35 -17.95
CA VAL A 183 19.17 8.36 -19.24
C VAL A 183 20.54 9.01 -19.03
N LYS A 184 21.56 8.16 -18.83
CA LYS A 184 22.95 8.56 -18.55
C LYS A 184 23.41 9.72 -19.44
N THR A 185 23.97 10.74 -18.81
CA THR A 185 24.82 11.74 -19.44
C THR A 185 26.14 11.79 -18.67
N ASN A 186 27.29 11.41 -19.29
CA ASN A 186 28.67 11.90 -19.05
C ASN A 186 29.78 10.84 -19.28
N ALA A 187 31.02 11.18 -19.71
CA ALA A 187 31.72 12.48 -19.61
C ALA A 187 32.56 12.89 -20.84
N THR A 188 32.49 12.20 -21.99
CA THR A 188 33.34 12.46 -23.17
C THR A 188 32.60 12.35 -24.51
N ASP A 189 31.31 12.65 -24.50
CA ASP A 189 30.36 12.21 -25.52
C ASP A 189 30.48 12.95 -26.87
N THR A 190 31.01 12.30 -27.93
CA THR A 190 31.14 12.90 -29.29
C THR A 190 30.55 12.06 -30.43
N ALA A 191 30.01 10.90 -30.12
CA ALA A 191 29.21 10.06 -31.01
C ALA A 191 28.25 9.37 -30.05
N HIS A 192 26.94 9.51 -30.17
CA HIS A 192 25.99 9.00 -29.17
C HIS A 192 25.35 7.64 -29.61
N PRO A 193 26.03 6.47 -29.52
CA PRO A 193 25.58 5.20 -30.13
C PRO A 193 24.46 4.46 -29.38
N TYR A 194 23.97 4.97 -28.26
CA TYR A 194 23.06 4.21 -27.37
C TYR A 194 21.74 4.92 -27.05
N TRP A 195 21.41 5.98 -27.78
CA TRP A 195 20.11 6.64 -27.67
C TRP A 195 19.09 5.98 -28.60
N TYR A 196 17.91 5.66 -28.07
CA TYR A 196 16.80 5.27 -28.92
C TYR A 196 16.33 6.47 -29.73
N GLY A 197 16.23 6.32 -31.06
CA GLY A 197 15.88 7.44 -31.94
C GLY A 197 16.94 8.57 -31.99
N GLY A 198 18.17 8.32 -31.51
CA GLY A 198 19.27 9.26 -31.62
C GLY A 198 19.20 10.50 -30.72
N SER A 199 18.39 10.50 -29.65
CA SER A 199 18.40 11.57 -28.63
C SER A 199 18.06 11.07 -27.22
N LYS A 200 18.51 11.83 -26.20
CA LYS A 200 18.13 11.63 -24.79
C LYS A 200 16.61 11.65 -24.60
N LEU A 201 15.94 12.62 -25.20
CA LEU A 201 14.49 12.81 -25.11
C LEU A 201 13.69 11.64 -25.72
N ALA A 202 14.12 11.12 -26.88
CA ALA A 202 13.45 9.97 -27.49
C ALA A 202 13.64 8.68 -26.67
N THR A 203 14.77 8.57 -25.96
CA THR A 203 15.04 7.47 -25.02
C THR A 203 14.17 7.56 -23.78
N GLU A 204 14.11 8.73 -23.16
CA GLU A 204 13.20 9.01 -22.03
C GLU A 204 11.75 8.70 -22.44
N ALA A 205 11.33 9.18 -23.61
CA ALA A 205 9.98 8.99 -24.09
C ALA A 205 9.59 7.52 -24.26
N LYS A 206 10.51 6.69 -24.75
CA LYS A 206 10.32 5.25 -24.85
C LYS A 206 10.14 4.61 -23.47
N ILE A 207 10.98 4.98 -22.51
CA ILE A 207 10.95 4.42 -21.15
C ILE A 207 9.63 4.80 -20.44
N VAL A 208 9.20 6.05 -20.59
CA VAL A 208 7.93 6.54 -20.04
C VAL A 208 6.73 5.87 -20.72
N ARG A 209 6.74 5.69 -22.04
CA ARG A 209 5.70 4.91 -22.73
C ARG A 209 5.63 3.47 -22.19
N ASN A 210 6.77 2.79 -22.09
CA ASN A 210 6.81 1.42 -21.57
C ASN A 210 6.24 1.34 -20.15
N TYR A 211 6.48 2.36 -19.32
CA TYR A 211 5.89 2.45 -17.98
C TYR A 211 4.35 2.44 -18.04
N PHE A 212 3.76 3.29 -18.88
CA PHE A 212 2.31 3.34 -19.03
C PHE A 212 1.72 2.06 -19.63
N GLU A 213 2.41 1.40 -20.58
CA GLU A 213 2.00 0.08 -21.07
C GLU A 213 2.00 -1.00 -19.97
N ARG A 214 2.95 -0.96 -19.03
CA ARG A 214 2.96 -1.88 -17.88
C ARG A 214 1.84 -1.55 -16.89
N ASN A 215 1.62 -0.27 -16.64
CA ASN A 215 0.53 0.23 -15.81
C ASN A 215 -0.82 -0.26 -16.34
N ASP A 216 -1.07 -0.04 -17.63
CA ASP A 216 -2.24 -0.55 -18.36
C ASP A 216 -2.38 -2.07 -18.27
N ALA A 217 -1.31 -2.81 -18.55
CA ALA A 217 -1.31 -4.27 -18.45
C ALA A 217 -1.64 -4.78 -17.04
N TYR A 218 -1.20 -4.08 -15.99
CA TYR A 218 -1.57 -4.41 -14.61
C TYR A 218 -3.06 -4.18 -14.37
N ARG A 219 -3.60 -3.11 -14.98
CA ARG A 219 -5.01 -2.75 -14.85
C ARG A 219 -5.95 -3.74 -15.49
N GLU A 220 -5.59 -4.15 -16.70
CA GLU A 220 -6.29 -5.20 -17.46
C GLU A 220 -6.08 -6.62 -16.87
N GLY A 221 -5.22 -6.77 -15.86
CA GLY A 221 -4.86 -8.08 -15.30
C GLY A 221 -4.01 -8.96 -16.21
N THR A 222 -3.44 -8.40 -17.30
CA THR A 222 -2.51 -9.12 -18.19
C THR A 222 -1.07 -9.12 -17.67
N LEU A 223 -0.75 -8.24 -16.71
CA LEU A 223 0.44 -8.27 -15.88
C LEU A 223 0.05 -8.61 -14.43
N THR A 224 0.42 -9.80 -13.97
CA THR A 224 0.20 -10.24 -12.59
C THR A 224 1.49 -10.79 -11.97
N ARG A 225 1.49 -10.82 -10.64
CA ARG A 225 2.45 -11.56 -9.81
C ARG A 225 1.67 -12.43 -8.83
N PRO A 226 2.26 -13.53 -8.35
CA PRO A 226 1.78 -14.17 -7.13
C PRO A 226 1.63 -13.12 -6.04
N HIS A 227 0.52 -13.17 -5.30
CA HIS A 227 0.25 -12.30 -4.16
C HIS A 227 1.22 -12.65 -3.01
N LYS A 228 2.47 -12.24 -3.17
CA LYS A 228 3.63 -12.68 -2.40
C LYS A 228 4.59 -11.50 -2.15
N ALA A 229 5.03 -11.32 -0.91
CA ALA A 229 5.91 -10.22 -0.54
C ALA A 229 7.29 -10.65 -0.03
N LEU A 230 8.28 -9.79 -0.25
CA LEU A 230 9.60 -9.86 0.37
C LEU A 230 9.71 -8.73 1.41
N ILE A 231 10.15 -9.07 2.60
CA ILE A 231 10.45 -8.14 3.70
C ILE A 231 11.93 -8.31 3.98
N TYR A 232 12.71 -7.29 3.68
CA TYR A 232 14.17 -7.36 3.74
C TYR A 232 14.65 -6.33 4.77
N ASN A 233 15.05 -6.83 5.93
CA ASN A 233 15.33 -6.05 7.13
C ASN A 233 16.82 -6.13 7.47
N ASP A 234 17.61 -5.15 7.01
CA ASP A 234 19.01 -5.00 7.39
C ASP A 234 19.13 -4.45 8.81
N ASP A 235 20.13 -4.94 9.57
CA ASP A 235 20.52 -4.48 10.90
C ASP A 235 19.48 -4.57 12.05
N GLU A 236 19.80 -3.95 13.19
CA GLU A 236 19.08 -4.06 14.47
C GLU A 236 18.07 -2.93 14.74
N GLN A 237 17.86 -1.96 13.83
CA GLN A 237 17.07 -0.75 14.14
C GLN A 237 15.58 -0.80 13.74
N ILE A 238 14.97 -1.96 13.46
CA ILE A 238 13.57 -2.03 12.97
C ILE A 238 12.57 -2.56 14.00
N CYS A 239 11.43 -1.89 14.00
CA CYS A 239 10.23 -2.19 14.76
C CYS A 239 9.42 -3.27 14.03
N ASP A 240 9.34 -4.47 14.62
CA ASP A 240 8.53 -5.61 14.16
C ASP A 240 8.96 -6.23 12.81
N GLY A 241 9.10 -7.55 12.79
CA GLY A 241 9.68 -8.29 11.66
C GLY A 241 8.91 -8.17 10.34
N THR A 242 7.63 -7.78 10.35
CA THR A 242 6.81 -7.62 9.14
C THR A 242 6.46 -6.17 8.79
N ASN A 243 6.54 -5.25 9.75
CA ASN A 243 6.15 -3.83 9.61
C ASN A 243 4.80 -3.60 8.88
N GLY A 244 3.81 -4.46 9.13
CA GLY A 244 2.46 -4.38 8.55
C GLY A 244 2.27 -5.04 7.19
N VAL A 245 3.34 -5.52 6.53
CA VAL A 245 3.23 -6.20 5.22
C VAL A 245 2.32 -7.43 5.27
N ASP A 246 2.29 -8.11 6.42
CA ASP A 246 1.46 -9.27 6.72
C ASP A 246 -0.06 -8.97 6.73
N TYR A 247 -0.44 -7.70 6.88
CA TYR A 247 -1.84 -7.28 6.70
C TYR A 247 -2.26 -7.45 5.25
N LEU A 248 -1.36 -7.15 4.32
CA LEU A 248 -1.64 -7.20 2.89
C LEU A 248 -1.32 -8.57 2.29
N TYR A 249 -0.28 -9.26 2.76
CA TYR A 249 0.21 -10.51 2.20
C TYR A 249 0.23 -11.63 3.23
N SER A 250 -0.50 -12.71 2.97
CA SER A 250 -0.42 -13.96 3.75
C SER A 250 0.78 -14.83 3.36
N ASN A 251 1.30 -14.66 2.14
CA ASN A 251 2.51 -15.33 1.64
C ASN A 251 3.65 -14.31 1.59
N TYR A 252 4.53 -14.33 2.57
CA TYR A 252 5.67 -13.41 2.62
C TYR A 252 6.92 -14.11 3.13
N LEU A 253 8.07 -13.52 2.82
CA LEU A 253 9.36 -13.96 3.31
C LEU A 253 10.06 -12.80 4.01
N ILE A 254 10.44 -13.00 5.27
CA ILE A 254 11.31 -12.09 6.02
C ILE A 254 12.76 -12.55 5.84
N VAL A 255 13.65 -11.60 5.59
CA VAL A 255 15.10 -11.79 5.49
C VAL A 255 15.78 -10.76 6.36
N GLY A 256 16.83 -11.18 7.07
CA GLY A 256 17.43 -10.38 8.15
C GLY A 256 16.78 -10.69 9.48
N ASN A 257 16.83 -9.75 10.43
CA ASN A 257 16.52 -9.96 11.86
C ASN A 257 15.04 -10.36 12.12
N ALA A 258 14.68 -11.60 11.75
CA ALA A 258 13.52 -12.29 12.25
C ALA A 258 13.79 -12.61 13.72
N GLU A 259 12.80 -12.35 14.57
CA GLU A 259 12.97 -12.47 16.02
C GLU A 259 13.62 -13.79 16.44
N GLY A 260 14.79 -13.71 17.07
CA GLY A 260 15.48 -14.84 17.69
C GLY A 260 16.50 -15.58 16.82
N THR A 261 16.80 -15.13 15.61
CA THR A 261 17.90 -15.71 14.81
C THR A 261 19.13 -14.81 14.84
N GLU A 262 20.26 -15.33 15.30
CA GLU A 262 21.59 -14.67 15.22
C GLU A 262 22.10 -14.51 13.76
N ASP A 263 21.32 -14.96 12.78
CA ASP A 263 21.64 -14.93 11.34
C ASP A 263 21.28 -13.58 10.68
N ASN A 264 21.87 -12.49 11.14
CA ASN A 264 21.81 -11.22 10.41
C ASN A 264 22.74 -11.29 9.19
N THR A 265 22.28 -11.93 8.10
CA THR A 265 23.10 -12.27 6.92
C THR A 265 22.71 -11.47 5.66
N THR A 266 22.09 -10.31 5.84
CA THR A 266 21.69 -9.43 4.74
C THR A 266 22.91 -8.98 3.94
N THR A 267 22.88 -9.20 2.63
CA THR A 267 23.95 -8.76 1.72
C THR A 267 23.36 -8.23 0.42
N ALA A 268 24.12 -7.39 -0.28
CA ALA A 268 23.73 -6.92 -1.61
C ALA A 268 23.51 -8.07 -2.60
N ALA A 269 24.30 -9.15 -2.49
CA ALA A 269 24.17 -10.32 -3.36
C ALA A 269 22.88 -11.11 -3.10
N ASP A 270 22.50 -11.32 -1.84
CA ASP A 270 21.27 -12.00 -1.47
C ASP A 270 20.03 -11.18 -1.85
N TYR A 271 20.03 -9.88 -1.53
CA TYR A 271 18.96 -8.97 -1.93
C TYR A 271 18.76 -8.97 -3.45
N ALA A 272 19.85 -8.87 -4.21
CA ALA A 272 19.80 -8.90 -5.67
C ALA A 272 19.24 -10.24 -6.19
N ASN A 273 19.65 -11.39 -5.63
CA ASN A 273 19.07 -12.68 -6.00
C ASN A 273 17.55 -12.70 -5.82
N ARG A 274 17.05 -12.16 -4.71
CA ARG A 274 15.62 -12.14 -4.38
C ARG A 274 14.82 -11.19 -5.25
N LEU A 275 15.40 -10.05 -5.66
CA LEU A 275 14.77 -9.18 -6.65
C LEU A 275 14.52 -9.90 -7.98
N GLY A 276 15.33 -10.92 -8.32
CA GLY A 276 15.11 -11.79 -9.49
C GLY A 276 13.93 -12.76 -9.38
N GLN A 277 13.24 -12.81 -8.23
CA GLN A 277 12.11 -13.69 -7.96
C GLN A 277 10.77 -12.96 -8.10
N ASP A 278 9.70 -13.72 -8.23
CA ASP A 278 8.35 -13.29 -8.61
C ASP A 278 7.53 -12.63 -7.49
N TYR A 279 8.15 -11.89 -6.58
CA TYR A 279 7.40 -11.11 -5.59
C TYR A 279 6.49 -10.09 -6.28
N GLU A 280 5.32 -9.81 -5.72
CA GLU A 280 4.51 -8.65 -6.10
C GLU A 280 5.06 -7.40 -5.41
N TRP A 281 5.43 -7.53 -4.13
CA TRP A 281 5.84 -6.45 -3.26
C TRP A 281 7.21 -6.70 -2.61
N VAL A 282 8.02 -5.65 -2.51
CA VAL A 282 9.24 -5.63 -1.72
C VAL A 282 9.17 -4.49 -0.71
N HIS A 283 9.29 -4.81 0.58
CA HIS A 283 9.60 -3.84 1.62
C HIS A 283 11.07 -4.01 1.96
N ASN A 284 11.90 -3.02 1.63
CA ASN A 284 13.33 -3.04 1.91
C ASN A 284 13.65 -1.98 2.95
N HIS A 285 14.03 -2.43 4.13
CA HIS A 285 14.54 -1.60 5.20
C HIS A 285 16.04 -1.83 5.29
N SER A 286 16.80 -0.81 4.90
CA SER A 286 18.25 -0.89 4.82
C SER A 286 18.87 0.49 4.82
N HIS A 287 20.18 0.56 4.63
CA HIS A 287 20.84 1.82 4.34
C HIS A 287 20.77 2.15 2.85
N GLY A 288 20.93 3.43 2.53
CA GLY A 288 20.75 3.89 1.17
C GLY A 288 21.44 5.21 0.86
N GLU A 289 21.67 5.38 -0.43
CA GLU A 289 22.19 6.57 -1.07
C GLU A 289 21.41 6.76 -2.38
N PRO A 290 21.50 7.92 -3.05
CA PRO A 290 20.70 8.19 -4.24
C PRO A 290 20.72 7.06 -5.27
N THR A 291 21.88 6.43 -5.50
CA THR A 291 22.11 5.45 -6.57
C THR A 291 22.15 3.99 -6.09
N HIS A 292 22.12 3.73 -4.79
CA HIS A 292 22.40 2.39 -4.26
C HIS A 292 21.82 2.15 -2.87
N THR A 293 21.58 0.88 -2.58
CA THR A 293 21.22 0.39 -1.25
C THR A 293 22.41 -0.34 -0.66
N CYS A 294 22.63 -0.19 0.65
CA CYS A 294 23.80 -0.71 1.36
C CYS A 294 23.36 -1.62 2.51
N PHE A 295 24.20 -2.61 2.83
CA PHE A 295 23.92 -3.62 3.84
C PHE A 295 25.08 -3.78 4.82
N HIS A 296 24.74 -4.00 6.08
CA HIS A 296 25.68 -4.34 7.15
C HIS A 296 25.82 -5.84 7.36
N THR A 297 26.90 -6.26 8.01
CA THR A 297 27.11 -7.63 8.50
C THR A 297 27.50 -7.61 9.98
N PRO A 298 27.10 -8.61 10.78
CA PRO A 298 27.48 -8.73 12.19
C PRO A 298 28.97 -8.54 12.42
N GLY A 299 29.30 -7.62 13.32
CA GLY A 299 30.69 -7.37 13.73
C GLY A 299 31.48 -6.45 12.81
N ASP A 300 30.87 -5.80 11.81
CA ASP A 300 31.57 -4.84 10.94
C ASP A 300 31.87 -3.47 11.59
N GLY A 301 31.41 -3.23 12.82
CA GLY A 301 31.66 -2.00 13.57
C GLY A 301 31.12 -0.74 12.89
N GLY A 302 30.08 -0.86 12.07
CA GLY A 302 29.53 0.24 11.26
C GLY A 302 30.16 0.35 9.86
N GLY A 303 30.93 -0.64 9.42
CA GLY A 303 31.41 -0.74 8.04
C GLY A 303 30.35 -1.32 7.09
N TRP A 304 30.45 -1.14 5.78
CA TRP A 304 29.49 -1.70 4.81
C TRP A 304 29.81 -3.16 4.43
N GLY A 305 29.93 -4.04 5.43
CA GLY A 305 30.41 -5.42 5.23
C GLY A 305 29.52 -6.28 4.33
N GLY A 306 28.23 -5.97 4.24
CA GLY A 306 27.25 -6.65 3.38
C GLY A 306 27.24 -6.16 1.92
N GLY A 307 28.01 -5.11 1.60
CA GLY A 307 28.15 -4.54 0.26
C GLY A 307 26.99 -3.64 -0.17
N SER A 308 27.01 -3.21 -1.44
CA SER A 308 26.02 -2.30 -2.02
C SER A 308 25.45 -2.80 -3.34
N LEU A 309 24.13 -2.68 -3.50
CA LEU A 309 23.44 -2.90 -4.77
C LEU A 309 23.20 -1.55 -5.45
N VAL A 310 23.79 -1.37 -6.64
CA VAL A 310 23.73 -0.13 -7.42
C VAL A 310 22.69 -0.25 -8.54
N GLY A 311 21.79 0.72 -8.62
CA GLY A 311 20.81 0.82 -9.69
C GLY A 311 21.39 1.56 -10.91
N TRP A 312 21.17 1.01 -12.09
CA TRP A 312 21.36 1.74 -13.36
C TRP A 312 20.50 1.15 -14.47
N ILE A 313 20.14 1.96 -15.47
CA ILE A 313 19.37 1.51 -16.62
C ILE A 313 20.27 1.43 -17.85
N ASN A 314 20.39 0.23 -18.42
CA ASN A 314 21.04 0.03 -19.71
C ASN A 314 20.03 0.10 -20.86
N VAL A 315 20.03 1.21 -21.59
CA VAL A 315 19.16 1.40 -22.76
C VAL A 315 19.68 0.73 -24.06
N SER A 316 20.92 0.25 -24.04
CA SER A 316 21.60 -0.41 -25.18
C SER A 316 21.53 -1.93 -25.17
N ALA A 317 21.21 -2.53 -24.02
CA ALA A 317 21.13 -3.97 -23.87
C ALA A 317 19.68 -4.45 -24.05
N PRO A 318 19.46 -5.66 -24.63
CA PRO A 318 18.13 -6.26 -24.75
C PRO A 318 17.49 -6.64 -23.40
N THR A 319 18.27 -6.65 -22.32
CA THR A 319 17.85 -6.81 -20.92
C THR A 319 18.58 -5.75 -20.07
N PRO A 320 17.90 -5.02 -19.18
CA PRO A 320 18.56 -4.11 -18.25
C PRO A 320 19.30 -4.88 -17.19
N LYS A 321 20.21 -4.16 -16.55
CA LYS A 321 21.26 -4.71 -15.74
C LYS A 321 21.34 -3.87 -14.48
N TYR A 322 21.15 -4.50 -13.33
CA TYR A 322 21.49 -3.92 -12.03
C TYR A 322 22.82 -4.54 -11.63
N SER A 323 23.77 -3.71 -11.20
CA SER A 323 25.09 -4.19 -10.81
C SER A 323 25.25 -4.06 -9.30
N ILE A 324 25.68 -5.13 -8.67
CA ILE A 324 26.30 -5.08 -7.35
C ILE A 324 27.62 -4.32 -7.52
N ALA A 325 27.95 -3.41 -6.62
CA ALA A 325 29.25 -2.75 -6.62
C ALA A 325 30.34 -3.82 -6.40
N GLY A 326 31.08 -4.19 -7.46
CA GLY A 326 32.28 -5.03 -7.31
C GLY A 326 32.37 -6.20 -8.25
N ASP A 327 31.52 -7.23 -8.17
CA ASP A 327 31.72 -8.48 -8.91
C ASP A 327 30.44 -9.34 -9.06
N SER A 328 30.09 -9.71 -10.30
CA SER A 328 29.15 -10.78 -10.72
C SER A 328 27.62 -10.54 -10.64
N PRO A 329 26.80 -11.36 -11.35
CA PRO A 329 26.12 -11.07 -12.61
C PRO A 329 24.88 -10.17 -12.50
N ASP A 330 24.51 -9.57 -13.63
CA ASP A 330 23.34 -8.71 -13.83
C ASP A 330 22.05 -9.34 -13.27
N VAL A 331 21.39 -8.68 -12.32
CA VAL A 331 20.06 -9.08 -11.83
C VAL A 331 18.99 -8.35 -12.62
N GLN A 332 17.93 -9.06 -13.00
CA GLN A 332 16.71 -8.50 -13.55
C GLN A 332 15.60 -8.54 -12.50
N PRO A 333 15.18 -7.39 -11.94
CA PRO A 333 14.09 -7.34 -11.00
C PRO A 333 12.78 -7.81 -11.64
N LYS A 334 11.93 -8.42 -10.83
CA LYS A 334 10.56 -8.80 -11.18
C LYS A 334 9.46 -8.18 -10.32
N PRO A 335 9.72 -7.64 -9.11
CA PRO A 335 8.67 -7.02 -8.29
C PRO A 335 7.95 -5.86 -8.95
N LEU A 336 6.67 -5.69 -8.62
CA LEU A 336 5.83 -4.63 -9.15
C LEU A 336 5.84 -3.40 -8.25
N PHE A 337 5.86 -3.61 -6.93
CA PHE A 337 5.76 -2.55 -5.95
C PHE A 337 6.93 -2.59 -4.98
N TYR A 338 7.42 -1.41 -4.64
CA TYR A 338 8.54 -1.23 -3.73
C TYR A 338 8.18 -0.21 -2.65
N PHE A 339 8.41 -0.59 -1.40
CA PHE A 339 8.57 0.33 -0.29
C PHE A 339 10.05 0.30 0.10
N ALA A 340 10.79 1.31 -0.34
CA ALA A 340 12.21 1.47 -0.07
C ALA A 340 12.41 2.39 1.14
N ASP A 341 12.37 1.80 2.33
CA ASP A 341 12.58 2.50 3.60
C ASP A 341 14.09 2.64 3.87
N ASN A 342 14.76 3.38 3.00
CA ASN A 342 16.18 3.64 3.07
C ASN A 342 16.51 5.04 2.55
N CYS A 343 17.65 5.57 3.00
CA CYS A 343 18.00 6.96 2.77
C CYS A 343 18.15 7.24 1.25
N HIS A 344 17.63 8.38 0.81
CA HIS A 344 17.89 8.96 -0.51
C HIS A 344 17.45 8.16 -1.76
N THR A 345 16.86 6.97 -1.65
CA THR A 345 16.48 6.16 -2.82
C THR A 345 15.53 6.87 -3.79
N ALA A 346 14.70 7.79 -3.29
CA ALA A 346 13.79 8.58 -4.10
C ALA A 346 14.32 10.00 -4.44
N ARG A 347 15.65 10.18 -4.50
CA ARG A 347 16.31 11.41 -5.00
C ARG A 347 16.16 11.57 -6.51
N TYR A 348 14.93 11.80 -6.97
CA TYR A 348 14.58 11.98 -8.38
C TYR A 348 15.22 13.22 -9.03
N ASP A 349 15.96 14.04 -8.26
CA ASP A 349 16.84 15.12 -8.74
C ASP A 349 18.26 14.63 -9.12
N LYS A 350 18.61 13.37 -8.84
CA LYS A 350 19.94 12.78 -9.06
C LYS A 350 19.96 11.78 -10.19
N ASP A 351 21.07 11.74 -10.92
CA ASP A 351 21.26 10.80 -12.01
C ASP A 351 21.33 9.36 -11.48
N ASN A 352 20.69 8.43 -12.19
CA ASN A 352 20.57 7.00 -11.83
C ASN A 352 20.02 6.77 -10.41
N TYR A 353 19.09 7.61 -9.97
CA TYR A 353 18.46 7.41 -8.68
C TYR A 353 17.77 6.03 -8.60
N LEU A 354 17.96 5.33 -7.48
CA LEU A 354 17.64 3.91 -7.33
C LEU A 354 16.14 3.65 -7.45
N GLY A 355 15.30 4.51 -6.88
CA GLY A 355 13.84 4.36 -6.98
C GLY A 355 13.33 4.45 -8.41
N GLY A 356 13.96 5.29 -9.24
CA GLY A 356 13.68 5.34 -10.67
C GLY A 356 14.15 4.09 -11.38
N CYS A 357 15.27 3.51 -10.96
CA CYS A 357 15.71 2.23 -11.47
C CYS A 357 14.70 1.13 -11.13
N TYR A 358 14.09 1.07 -9.94
CA TYR A 358 13.02 0.10 -9.66
C TYR A 358 11.77 0.30 -10.50
N LEU A 359 11.44 1.55 -10.87
CA LEU A 359 10.22 1.91 -11.57
C LEU A 359 10.29 1.73 -13.10
N PHE A 360 11.42 2.13 -13.70
CA PHE A 360 11.52 2.34 -15.14
C PHE A 360 12.29 1.23 -15.86
N HIS A 361 11.87 0.98 -17.11
CA HIS A 361 12.40 -0.11 -17.92
C HIS A 361 12.46 0.20 -19.43
N PRO A 362 13.56 -0.13 -20.13
CA PRO A 362 13.77 0.16 -21.56
C PRO A 362 13.04 -0.78 -22.53
N THR A 363 12.54 -1.93 -22.08
CA THR A 363 11.75 -2.89 -22.88
C THR A 363 10.35 -3.12 -22.32
N VAL A 364 9.49 -3.79 -23.09
CA VAL A 364 8.10 -4.11 -22.74
C VAL A 364 7.92 -5.58 -22.32
N THR A 365 8.96 -6.41 -22.54
CA THR A 365 8.93 -7.85 -22.22
C THR A 365 9.17 -8.10 -20.74
N ASP A 366 9.95 -7.22 -20.10
CA ASP A 366 10.25 -7.32 -18.69
C ASP A 366 9.26 -6.44 -17.93
N ARG A 367 8.45 -7.09 -17.11
CA ARG A 367 7.27 -6.49 -16.50
C ARG A 367 7.47 -6.38 -14.99
N TYR A 368 8.29 -5.42 -14.58
CA TYR A 368 8.51 -5.04 -13.18
C TYR A 368 8.30 -3.54 -13.03
N GLY A 369 8.17 -3.07 -11.78
CA GLY A 369 8.12 -1.65 -11.45
C GLY A 369 6.85 -0.94 -11.92
N LEU A 370 5.96 -0.67 -10.97
CA LEU A 370 4.74 0.12 -11.12
C LEU A 370 4.71 1.31 -10.17
N VAL A 371 5.16 1.09 -8.93
CA VAL A 371 5.31 2.12 -7.91
C VAL A 371 6.55 1.86 -7.07
N THR A 372 7.25 2.93 -6.71
CA THR A 372 8.26 2.93 -5.66
C THR A 372 7.98 4.07 -4.69
N ILE A 373 7.73 3.71 -3.44
CA ILE A 373 7.69 4.66 -2.33
C ILE A 373 9.07 4.69 -1.70
N GLY A 374 9.61 5.88 -1.44
CA GLY A 374 10.92 6.00 -0.78
C GLY A 374 11.25 7.42 -0.38
N HIS A 375 12.43 7.60 0.22
CA HIS A 375 12.87 8.89 0.76
C HIS A 375 13.78 9.64 -0.20
N ALA A 376 13.51 10.93 -0.39
CA ALA A 376 14.39 11.90 -1.03
C ALA A 376 15.40 12.53 -0.05
N LYS A 377 15.49 12.04 1.19
CA LYS A 377 16.46 12.48 2.20
C LYS A 377 16.84 11.32 3.12
N LYS A 378 17.59 11.62 4.18
CA LYS A 378 17.85 10.66 5.25
C LYS A 378 16.53 10.14 5.86
N SER A 379 16.34 8.82 5.85
CA SER A 379 15.20 8.13 6.45
C SER A 379 15.50 7.72 7.90
N TYR A 380 14.47 7.25 8.60
CA TYR A 380 14.57 6.59 9.90
C TYR A 380 13.54 5.46 9.95
N ALA A 381 13.70 4.49 10.84
CA ALA A 381 12.74 3.40 10.99
C ALA A 381 11.36 3.88 11.42
N ARG A 382 10.32 3.35 10.76
CA ARG A 382 8.93 3.79 10.90
C ARG A 382 7.98 2.61 11.02
N ASP A 383 6.87 2.86 11.71
CA ASP A 383 5.72 1.96 11.77
C ASP A 383 4.86 2.16 10.51
N GLU A 384 4.90 1.18 9.61
CA GLU A 384 4.17 1.20 8.35
C GLU A 384 2.86 0.41 8.40
N VAL A 385 2.48 -0.12 9.57
CA VAL A 385 1.18 -0.78 9.78
C VAL A 385 0.01 0.11 9.31
N PRO A 386 -0.05 1.43 9.60
CA PRO A 386 -1.13 2.28 9.10
C PRO A 386 -1.20 2.33 7.58
N PHE A 387 -0.07 2.35 6.87
CA PHE A 387 -0.03 2.36 5.42
C PHE A 387 -0.54 1.04 4.84
N TYR A 388 -0.03 -0.10 5.35
CA TYR A 388 -0.46 -1.42 4.89
C TYR A 388 -1.91 -1.75 5.25
N ASP A 389 -2.42 -1.28 6.40
CA ASP A 389 -3.85 -1.36 6.75
C ASP A 389 -4.72 -0.67 5.68
N LYS A 390 -4.30 0.50 5.18
CA LYS A 390 -5.04 1.22 4.13
C LYS A 390 -4.99 0.47 2.80
N LEU A 391 -3.82 -0.03 2.41
CA LEU A 391 -3.72 -0.88 1.21
C LEU A 391 -4.56 -2.15 1.33
N PHE A 392 -4.58 -2.75 2.51
CA PHE A 392 -5.41 -3.90 2.83
C PHE A 392 -6.91 -3.56 2.80
N LYS A 393 -7.28 -2.32 3.18
CA LYS A 393 -8.58 -1.67 2.92
C LYS A 393 -8.80 -1.31 1.45
N ARG A 394 -7.98 -1.85 0.56
CA ARG A 394 -8.03 -1.70 -0.89
C ARG A 394 -7.92 -0.24 -1.31
N LYS A 395 -7.40 0.66 -0.48
CA LYS A 395 -7.09 2.04 -0.86
C LYS A 395 -6.02 2.06 -1.95
N THR A 396 -6.04 3.08 -2.79
CA THR A 396 -4.97 3.32 -3.75
C THR A 396 -3.68 3.63 -2.99
N ILE A 397 -2.51 3.46 -3.62
CA ILE A 397 -1.22 3.85 -3.03
C ILE A 397 -1.28 5.30 -2.51
N GLY A 398 -1.86 6.22 -3.30
CA GLY A 398 -1.99 7.64 -2.97
C GLY A 398 -2.89 7.89 -1.77
N GLU A 399 -4.09 7.29 -1.75
CA GLU A 399 -4.99 7.36 -0.59
C GLU A 399 -4.33 6.78 0.66
N ALA A 400 -3.71 5.61 0.56
CA ALA A 400 -3.04 4.96 1.69
C ALA A 400 -1.91 5.82 2.23
N PHE A 401 -1.12 6.45 1.36
CA PHE A 401 0.00 7.32 1.72
C PHE A 401 -0.44 8.57 2.49
N ILE A 402 -1.46 9.29 2.01
CA ILE A 402 -1.91 10.51 2.70
C ILE A 402 -2.74 10.19 3.96
N GLU A 403 -3.50 9.09 3.98
CA GLU A 403 -4.26 8.68 5.16
C GLU A 403 -3.33 8.11 6.26
N SER A 404 -2.25 7.41 5.92
CA SER A 404 -1.29 6.90 6.90
C SER A 404 -0.55 8.02 7.63
N ASN A 405 -0.26 9.12 6.94
CA ASN A 405 0.37 10.30 7.53
C ASN A 405 -0.51 10.93 8.64
N LYS A 406 -1.84 10.74 8.59
CA LYS A 406 -2.81 11.30 9.55
C LYS A 406 -2.97 10.47 10.82
N THR A 407 -2.67 9.16 10.79
CA THR A 407 -3.11 8.22 11.84
C THR A 407 -1.99 7.42 12.52
N GLY A 408 -0.71 7.72 12.27
CA GLY A 408 0.43 6.95 12.80
C GLY A 408 1.39 7.74 13.70
N SER A 409 2.56 7.16 13.98
CA SER A 409 3.72 7.81 14.64
C SER A 409 4.15 9.13 13.99
N TYR A 410 3.64 9.41 12.78
CA TYR A 410 3.67 10.69 12.07
C TYR A 410 3.08 11.86 12.87
N ALA A 411 2.20 11.60 13.85
CA ALA A 411 1.63 12.64 14.72
C ALA A 411 2.61 13.14 15.81
N ASP A 412 3.79 12.52 15.97
CA ASP A 412 4.87 13.06 16.79
C ASP A 412 5.68 14.10 15.99
N PRO A 413 5.62 15.40 16.35
CA PRO A 413 6.34 16.45 15.64
C PRO A 413 7.85 16.20 15.53
N GLY A 414 8.47 15.50 16.48
CA GLY A 414 9.91 15.22 16.50
C GLY A 414 10.37 14.16 15.49
N LEU A 415 9.48 13.22 15.12
CA LEU A 415 9.75 12.17 14.13
C LEU A 415 9.21 12.54 12.74
N SER A 416 8.18 13.39 12.68
CA SER A 416 7.56 13.87 11.45
C SER A 416 8.50 14.62 10.49
N ILE A 417 9.54 15.26 11.03
CA ILE A 417 10.53 15.95 10.21
C ILE A 417 11.34 14.97 9.36
N PHE A 418 11.29 13.65 9.59
CA PHE A 418 12.00 12.67 8.78
C PHE A 418 11.14 12.10 7.64
N SER A 419 9.81 12.25 7.70
CA SER A 419 8.86 11.73 6.70
C SER A 419 8.52 12.73 5.59
N ASP A 420 8.80 14.01 5.75
CA ASP A 420 8.49 15.04 4.72
C ASP A 420 9.25 14.86 3.39
N GLY A 421 10.33 14.07 3.41
CA GLY A 421 11.08 13.69 2.20
C GLY A 421 10.54 12.45 1.50
N MET A 422 9.47 11.81 1.98
CA MET A 422 8.88 10.69 1.26
C MET A 422 8.16 11.13 -0.01
N THR A 423 8.20 10.28 -1.03
CA THR A 423 7.46 10.51 -2.29
C THR A 423 6.98 9.19 -2.89
N ILE A 424 5.93 9.30 -3.70
CA ILE A 424 5.43 8.22 -4.55
C ILE A 424 6.02 8.41 -5.95
N LEU A 425 6.91 7.52 -6.35
CA LEU A 425 7.38 7.41 -7.73
C LEU A 425 6.47 6.45 -8.48
N GLY A 426 5.87 6.89 -9.59
CA GLY A 426 4.90 6.11 -10.35
C GLY A 426 3.47 6.62 -10.18
N ASP A 427 2.51 5.69 -10.28
CA ASP A 427 1.09 5.95 -10.33
C ASP A 427 0.45 5.72 -8.95
N PRO A 428 0.02 6.78 -8.25
CA PRO A 428 -0.60 6.67 -6.93
C PRO A 428 -1.98 6.02 -6.97
N THR A 429 -2.63 5.92 -8.13
CA THR A 429 -3.99 5.39 -8.24
C THR A 429 -4.03 3.85 -8.33
N LEU A 430 -2.86 3.21 -8.35
CA LEU A 430 -2.79 1.75 -8.29
C LEU A 430 -3.30 1.21 -6.95
N ARG A 431 -4.05 0.12 -7.00
CA ARG A 431 -4.41 -0.71 -5.84
C ARG A 431 -3.59 -1.99 -5.90
N VAL A 432 -3.24 -2.53 -4.74
CA VAL A 432 -2.41 -3.74 -4.63
C VAL A 432 -3.28 -4.99 -4.47
N GLY A 433 -2.86 -6.09 -5.09
CA GLY A 433 -3.52 -7.39 -5.05
C GLY A 433 -4.71 -7.56 -6.00
N MET A 434 -4.95 -8.80 -6.46
CA MET A 434 -6.18 -9.27 -7.13
C MET A 434 -6.76 -8.38 -8.27
N GLY A 435 -5.90 -7.77 -9.09
CA GLY A 435 -6.31 -6.97 -10.25
C GLY A 435 -6.82 -5.57 -9.89
N HIS A 436 -6.58 -4.61 -10.79
CA HIS A 436 -6.86 -3.20 -10.55
C HIS A 436 -8.35 -2.84 -10.71
N SER A 437 -9.04 -3.47 -11.67
CA SER A 437 -10.50 -3.37 -11.84
C SER A 437 -11.24 -4.25 -10.83
N VAL A 438 -11.54 -3.71 -9.66
CA VAL A 438 -12.31 -4.45 -8.64
C VAL A 438 -13.80 -4.33 -8.96
N ALA A 439 -14.44 -5.46 -9.27
CA ALA A 439 -15.89 -5.51 -9.32
C ALA A 439 -16.43 -5.19 -7.91
N SER A 440 -17.29 -4.16 -7.82
CA SER A 440 -17.95 -3.75 -6.59
C SER A 440 -19.41 -4.13 -6.62
N PHE A 441 -19.92 -4.57 -5.46
CA PHE A 441 -21.25 -5.14 -5.30
C PHE A 441 -21.93 -4.43 -4.15
N GLN A 442 -23.05 -3.75 -4.41
CA GLN A 442 -23.70 -2.90 -3.41
C GLN A 442 -24.93 -3.57 -2.78
N VAL A 443 -25.01 -3.57 -1.45
CA VAL A 443 -26.16 -4.09 -0.70
C VAL A 443 -26.78 -2.93 0.12
N PRO A 444 -28.11 -2.72 0.08
CA PRO A 444 -29.11 -3.49 -0.67
C PRO A 444 -29.39 -2.98 -2.09
N SER A 445 -28.68 -1.94 -2.56
CA SER A 445 -29.08 -1.17 -3.76
C SER A 445 -28.93 -1.94 -5.07
N GLN A 446 -27.96 -2.86 -5.16
CA GLN A 446 -27.73 -3.71 -6.33
C GLN A 446 -28.15 -5.17 -6.05
N TYR A 447 -27.90 -5.65 -4.84
CA TYR A 447 -28.25 -6.99 -4.38
C TYR A 447 -29.11 -6.89 -3.13
N SER A 448 -30.25 -7.58 -3.12
CA SER A 448 -31.20 -7.53 -2.00
C SER A 448 -30.70 -8.25 -0.73
N THR A 449 -29.67 -9.09 -0.84
CA THR A 449 -29.07 -9.84 0.27
C THR A 449 -27.55 -9.77 0.22
N ILE A 450 -26.89 -9.90 1.37
CA ILE A 450 -25.44 -9.96 1.45
C ILE A 450 -24.92 -11.21 0.73
N GLN A 451 -25.56 -12.37 0.94
CA GLN A 451 -25.11 -13.62 0.33
C GLN A 451 -25.10 -13.55 -1.20
N SER A 452 -26.13 -12.95 -1.83
CA SER A 452 -26.18 -12.87 -3.29
C SER A 452 -25.09 -11.96 -3.86
N ALA A 453 -24.71 -10.90 -3.14
CA ALA A 453 -23.58 -10.07 -3.51
C ALA A 453 -22.23 -10.79 -3.37
N VAL A 454 -22.05 -11.58 -2.30
CA VAL A 454 -20.85 -12.42 -2.10
C VAL A 454 -20.71 -13.46 -3.20
N ASP A 455 -21.80 -14.14 -3.57
CA ASP A 455 -21.79 -15.14 -4.64
C ASP A 455 -21.50 -14.50 -6.01
N ALA A 456 -22.03 -13.29 -6.26
CA ALA A 456 -21.76 -12.54 -7.48
C ALA A 456 -20.30 -12.04 -7.55
N ALA A 457 -19.75 -11.56 -6.43
CA ALA A 457 -18.35 -11.18 -6.32
C ALA A 457 -17.43 -12.35 -6.59
N TYR A 458 -17.69 -13.49 -5.97
CA TYR A 458 -16.93 -14.71 -6.23
C TYR A 458 -17.01 -15.15 -7.71
N SER A 459 -18.20 -15.09 -8.30
CA SER A 459 -18.41 -15.45 -9.71
C SER A 459 -17.68 -14.51 -10.69
N ALA A 460 -17.41 -13.26 -10.28
CA ALA A 460 -16.62 -12.30 -11.02
C ALA A 460 -15.09 -12.49 -10.85
N GLY A 461 -14.66 -13.51 -10.09
CA GLY A 461 -13.24 -13.76 -9.79
C GLY A 461 -12.75 -13.12 -8.49
N GLY A 462 -13.66 -12.63 -7.65
CA GLY A 462 -13.38 -11.85 -6.44
C GLY A 462 -13.97 -10.45 -6.52
N GLY A 463 -13.98 -9.71 -5.42
CA GLY A 463 -14.55 -8.38 -5.40
C GLY A 463 -14.82 -7.82 -4.01
N ILE A 464 -15.37 -6.61 -3.96
CA ILE A 464 -15.77 -5.97 -2.70
C ILE A 464 -17.29 -5.89 -2.65
N VAL A 465 -17.86 -6.47 -1.60
CA VAL A 465 -19.26 -6.33 -1.24
C VAL A 465 -19.38 -5.19 -0.22
N TYR A 466 -19.96 -4.08 -0.65
CA TYR A 466 -20.22 -2.92 0.18
C TYR A 466 -21.64 -2.99 0.74
N VAL A 467 -21.76 -2.93 2.07
CA VAL A 467 -23.02 -3.06 2.79
C VAL A 467 -23.37 -1.74 3.47
N SER A 468 -24.51 -1.18 3.05
CA SER A 468 -25.06 0.06 3.61
C SER A 468 -25.61 -0.17 5.03
N PRO A 469 -25.80 0.89 5.84
CA PRO A 469 -26.44 0.80 7.16
C PRO A 469 -27.75 0.03 7.13
N GLY A 470 -27.95 -0.86 8.11
CA GLY A 470 -29.12 -1.72 8.20
C GLY A 470 -28.88 -2.93 9.09
N THR A 471 -29.96 -3.65 9.40
CA THR A 471 -29.93 -4.98 10.02
C THR A 471 -30.28 -6.01 8.98
N TYR A 472 -29.38 -6.98 8.79
CA TYR A 472 -29.48 -8.05 7.81
C TYR A 472 -29.64 -9.37 8.57
N GLU A 473 -30.84 -9.93 8.51
CA GLU A 473 -31.19 -11.22 9.11
C GLU A 473 -30.74 -12.35 8.16
N GLU A 474 -29.44 -12.61 8.15
CA GLU A 474 -28.77 -13.49 7.20
C GLU A 474 -27.66 -14.31 7.88
N GLN A 475 -27.41 -15.50 7.36
CA GLN A 475 -26.21 -16.29 7.65
C GLN A 475 -25.34 -16.30 6.39
N VAL A 476 -24.20 -15.61 6.45
CA VAL A 476 -23.36 -15.33 5.28
C VAL A 476 -22.21 -16.35 5.21
N THR A 477 -22.12 -17.08 4.11
CA THR A 477 -20.99 -17.96 3.79
C THR A 477 -20.00 -17.23 2.89
N MET A 478 -18.82 -16.93 3.42
CA MET A 478 -17.77 -16.22 2.69
C MET A 478 -17.09 -17.08 1.62
N LYS A 479 -16.43 -16.43 0.67
CA LYS A 479 -15.77 -17.04 -0.50
C LYS A 479 -14.40 -16.44 -0.71
N ASN A 480 -13.47 -17.26 -1.21
CA ASN A 480 -12.09 -16.83 -1.54
C ASN A 480 -12.08 -15.56 -2.40
N GLY A 481 -11.26 -14.59 -2.02
CA GLY A 481 -11.08 -13.36 -2.80
C GLY A 481 -12.19 -12.32 -2.64
N VAL A 482 -13.13 -12.53 -1.71
CA VAL A 482 -14.24 -11.59 -1.45
C VAL A 482 -14.00 -10.81 -0.16
N CYS A 483 -14.06 -9.48 -0.25
CA CYS A 483 -14.05 -8.59 0.90
C CYS A 483 -15.46 -8.10 1.19
N LEU A 484 -15.96 -8.34 2.40
CA LEU A 484 -17.22 -7.84 2.89
C LEU A 484 -16.98 -6.60 3.77
N VAL A 485 -17.54 -5.45 3.39
CA VAL A 485 -17.21 -4.13 3.97
C VAL A 485 -18.48 -3.36 4.32
N GLY A 486 -18.65 -2.98 5.59
CA GLY A 486 -19.70 -2.04 6.01
C GLY A 486 -19.30 -0.59 5.70
N VAL A 487 -20.12 0.16 4.93
CA VAL A 487 -19.78 1.53 4.44
C VAL A 487 -20.68 2.63 5.02
N SER A 488 -20.11 3.77 5.44
CA SER A 488 -20.78 4.95 6.05
C SER A 488 -20.94 4.95 7.59
N SER A 489 -21.24 6.11 8.17
CA SER A 489 -21.66 6.26 9.58
C SER A 489 -23.08 5.70 9.79
N GLY A 490 -23.20 4.72 10.69
CA GLY A 490 -24.44 3.99 10.98
C GLY A 490 -24.13 2.55 11.42
N THR A 491 -25.08 1.83 11.98
CA THR A 491 -24.88 0.42 12.39
C THR A 491 -25.16 -0.52 11.21
N LYS A 492 -24.31 -1.54 11.03
CA LYS A 492 -24.42 -2.58 9.99
C LYS A 492 -24.46 -3.93 10.68
N THR A 493 -25.64 -4.36 11.08
CA THR A 493 -25.79 -5.59 11.85
C THR A 493 -26.00 -6.77 10.91
N ILE A 494 -25.14 -7.79 10.98
CA ILE A 494 -25.45 -9.12 10.44
C ILE A 494 -25.90 -9.98 11.60
N ASN A 495 -27.17 -10.39 11.57
CA ASN A 495 -27.78 -11.21 12.61
C ASN A 495 -28.00 -12.63 12.07
N GLY A 496 -27.17 -13.56 12.53
CA GLY A 496 -27.27 -14.98 12.15
C GLY A 496 -28.44 -15.70 12.81
N GLY A 497 -29.04 -15.12 13.85
CA GLY A 497 -30.08 -15.72 14.70
C GLY A 497 -29.52 -16.39 15.96
N SER A 498 -30.38 -16.70 16.94
CA SER A 498 -29.98 -17.20 18.26
C SER A 498 -30.10 -18.72 18.46
N GLY A 499 -30.53 -19.45 17.43
CA GLY A 499 -30.64 -20.92 17.49
C GLY A 499 -29.27 -21.59 17.53
N TYR A 500 -29.17 -22.78 18.16
CA TYR A 500 -27.92 -23.54 18.16
C TYR A 500 -27.43 -23.78 16.72
N GLY A 501 -26.18 -23.41 16.44
CA GLY A 501 -25.58 -23.48 15.10
C GLY A 501 -25.90 -22.31 14.17
N ALA A 502 -26.59 -21.26 14.65
CA ALA A 502 -26.82 -20.04 13.88
C ALA A 502 -25.55 -19.18 13.83
N VAL A 503 -24.93 -19.11 12.65
CA VAL A 503 -23.67 -18.39 12.42
C VAL A 503 -23.93 -17.14 11.58
N ALA A 504 -23.52 -15.96 12.03
CA ALA A 504 -23.70 -14.73 11.25
C ALA A 504 -22.79 -14.72 10.01
N VAL A 505 -21.50 -15.05 10.17
CA VAL A 505 -20.55 -15.19 9.06
C VAL A 505 -19.70 -16.45 9.19
N SER A 506 -19.65 -17.28 8.15
CA SER A 506 -18.90 -18.53 8.14
C SER A 506 -17.82 -18.58 7.04
N PHE A 507 -16.70 -19.21 7.38
CA PHE A 507 -15.56 -19.50 6.51
C PHE A 507 -15.27 -21.00 6.58
N ASN A 508 -15.19 -21.65 5.42
CA ASN A 508 -14.83 -23.06 5.33
C ASN A 508 -13.86 -23.27 4.17
N ASN A 509 -12.59 -23.54 4.49
CA ASN A 509 -11.49 -23.56 3.52
C ASN A 509 -11.44 -22.26 2.70
N VAL A 510 -11.57 -21.13 3.39
CA VAL A 510 -11.57 -19.80 2.79
C VAL A 510 -10.30 -19.05 3.20
N THR A 511 -9.55 -18.62 2.21
CA THR A 511 -8.36 -17.77 2.30
C THR A 511 -8.60 -16.46 1.54
N ASN A 512 -7.74 -15.47 1.75
CA ASN A 512 -7.77 -14.20 1.01
C ASN A 512 -9.15 -13.50 1.02
N SER A 513 -9.80 -13.47 2.17
CA SER A 513 -11.13 -12.89 2.35
C SER A 513 -11.16 -12.04 3.60
N ARG A 514 -12.07 -11.06 3.66
CA ARG A 514 -12.12 -10.11 4.76
C ARG A 514 -13.54 -9.79 5.18
N VAL A 515 -13.74 -9.57 6.48
CA VAL A 515 -14.97 -9.00 7.05
C VAL A 515 -14.62 -7.79 7.90
N THR A 516 -15.18 -6.63 7.56
CA THR A 516 -14.86 -5.38 8.26
C THR A 516 -16.02 -4.40 8.39
N GLY A 517 -16.09 -3.70 9.51
CA GLY A 517 -17.06 -2.62 9.73
C GLY A 517 -18.47 -3.07 10.09
N PHE A 518 -18.63 -4.28 10.66
CA PHE A 518 -19.93 -4.84 11.02
C PHE A 518 -20.15 -4.94 12.52
N THR A 519 -21.41 -4.87 12.92
CA THR A 519 -21.88 -5.44 14.18
C THR A 519 -22.36 -6.86 13.92
N LEU A 520 -21.86 -7.85 14.64
CA LEU A 520 -22.11 -9.27 14.37
C LEU A 520 -22.72 -9.94 15.60
N SER A 521 -23.89 -10.56 15.40
CA SER A 521 -24.63 -11.26 16.44
C SER A 521 -25.22 -12.58 15.92
N GLY A 522 -25.21 -13.61 16.75
CA GLY A 522 -25.71 -14.95 16.46
C GLY A 522 -25.42 -15.91 17.61
N PHE A 523 -25.63 -17.22 17.40
CA PHE A 523 -25.06 -18.22 18.30
C PHE A 523 -23.52 -18.20 18.20
N VAL A 524 -23.01 -18.15 16.96
CA VAL A 524 -21.64 -17.78 16.65
C VAL A 524 -21.65 -16.52 15.77
N ALA A 525 -20.87 -15.50 16.10
CA ALA A 525 -20.77 -14.33 15.23
C ALA A 525 -19.93 -14.65 13.99
N ILE A 526 -18.73 -15.19 14.18
CA ILE A 526 -17.85 -15.64 13.08
C ILE A 526 -17.35 -17.06 13.33
N ASP A 527 -17.56 -17.95 12.36
CA ASP A 527 -17.05 -19.32 12.38
C ASP A 527 -15.97 -19.49 11.30
N CYS A 528 -14.75 -19.85 11.71
CA CYS A 528 -13.62 -20.14 10.81
C CYS A 528 -13.22 -21.61 10.93
N ASP A 529 -13.46 -22.37 9.87
CA ASP A 529 -13.18 -23.81 9.86
C ASP A 529 -12.36 -24.26 8.64
N ASN A 530 -11.74 -25.44 8.76
CA ASN A 530 -11.01 -26.15 7.70
C ASN A 530 -9.90 -25.32 7.04
N TYR A 531 -8.88 -24.91 7.80
CA TYR A 531 -7.71 -24.16 7.30
C TYR A 531 -8.06 -22.79 6.71
N SER A 532 -9.10 -22.17 7.24
CA SER A 532 -9.47 -20.81 6.85
C SER A 532 -8.50 -19.80 7.46
N THR A 533 -8.09 -18.82 6.66
CA THR A 533 -7.20 -17.72 7.08
C THR A 533 -7.73 -16.36 6.61
N PRO A 534 -8.98 -15.99 6.94
CA PRO A 534 -9.50 -14.68 6.62
C PRO A 534 -8.91 -13.60 7.52
N THR A 535 -9.12 -12.36 7.14
CA THR A 535 -8.85 -11.21 8.00
C THR A 535 -10.15 -10.65 8.56
N LEU A 536 -10.19 -10.46 9.87
CA LEU A 536 -11.37 -10.02 10.60
C LEU A 536 -11.01 -8.74 11.34
N ASP A 537 -11.61 -7.61 10.97
CA ASP A 537 -11.21 -6.34 11.59
C ASP A 537 -12.23 -5.20 11.60
N HIS A 538 -12.13 -4.32 12.59
CA HIS A 538 -13.08 -3.21 12.80
C HIS A 538 -14.53 -3.70 12.93
N ASN A 539 -14.73 -4.89 13.51
CA ASN A 539 -16.06 -5.43 13.81
C ASN A 539 -16.39 -5.28 15.30
N THR A 540 -17.66 -5.06 15.59
CA THR A 540 -18.24 -5.17 16.93
C THR A 540 -18.93 -6.52 17.05
N ILE A 541 -18.36 -7.42 17.85
CA ILE A 541 -18.80 -8.79 18.04
C ILE A 541 -19.52 -8.84 19.37
N ASN A 542 -20.86 -8.84 19.33
CA ASN A 542 -21.67 -8.66 20.54
C ASN A 542 -22.84 -9.63 20.71
N ASN A 543 -23.12 -9.96 21.98
CA ASN A 543 -24.25 -10.81 22.38
C ASN A 543 -24.26 -12.21 21.73
N ASN A 544 -23.10 -12.85 21.62
CA ASN A 544 -22.97 -14.20 21.06
C ASN A 544 -22.67 -15.25 22.14
N THR A 545 -23.00 -16.52 21.90
CA THR A 545 -22.41 -17.62 22.68
C THR A 545 -20.91 -17.71 22.39
N TYR A 546 -20.54 -17.68 21.11
CA TYR A 546 -19.15 -17.57 20.67
C TYR A 546 -18.98 -16.34 19.78
N GLY A 547 -18.12 -15.41 20.15
CA GLY A 547 -17.83 -14.25 19.30
C GLY A 547 -17.15 -14.70 18.01
N ILE A 548 -15.97 -15.30 18.14
CA ILE A 548 -15.29 -15.99 17.03
C ILE A 548 -14.98 -17.42 17.46
N PHE A 549 -15.28 -18.37 16.59
CA PHE A 549 -14.89 -19.77 16.71
C PHE A 549 -13.88 -20.13 15.62
N CYS A 550 -12.79 -20.79 16.00
CA CYS A 550 -11.79 -21.32 15.07
C CYS A 550 -11.62 -22.83 15.27
N GLY A 551 -11.87 -23.60 14.21
CA GLY A 551 -11.50 -25.00 14.10
C GLY A 551 -10.47 -25.18 12.98
N TYR A 552 -9.29 -25.75 13.30
CA TYR A 552 -8.20 -25.92 12.32
C TYR A 552 -7.87 -24.65 11.50
N SER A 553 -8.02 -23.46 12.08
CA SER A 553 -8.03 -22.19 11.32
C SER A 553 -7.31 -21.07 12.06
N SER A 554 -6.57 -20.25 11.32
CA SER A 554 -5.71 -19.20 11.88
C SER A 554 -5.98 -17.86 11.17
N PRO A 555 -7.13 -17.20 11.45
CA PRO A 555 -7.42 -15.88 10.92
C PRO A 555 -6.49 -14.80 11.48
N ALA A 556 -6.33 -13.69 10.75
CA ALA A 556 -5.78 -12.45 11.29
C ALA A 556 -6.92 -11.65 11.95
N ILE A 557 -6.75 -11.26 13.22
CA ILE A 557 -7.81 -10.61 14.00
C ILE A 557 -7.28 -9.30 14.60
N HIS A 558 -7.78 -8.16 14.13
CA HIS A 558 -7.32 -6.85 14.58
C HIS A 558 -8.43 -5.80 14.64
N TYR A 559 -8.33 -4.80 15.51
CA TYR A 559 -9.28 -3.69 15.68
C TYR A 559 -10.73 -4.11 15.93
N ASN A 560 -10.97 -5.31 16.46
CA ASN A 560 -12.33 -5.75 16.79
C ASN A 560 -12.67 -5.43 18.25
N THR A 561 -13.96 -5.23 18.52
CA THR A 561 -14.49 -5.12 19.88
C THR A 561 -15.33 -6.35 20.19
N PHE A 562 -14.91 -7.15 21.18
CA PHE A 562 -15.63 -8.32 21.70
C PHE A 562 -16.32 -7.93 22.99
N THR A 563 -17.66 -7.85 22.98
CA THR A 563 -18.43 -7.41 24.15
C THR A 563 -19.70 -8.23 24.37
N ASP A 564 -20.11 -8.45 25.61
CA ASP A 564 -21.32 -9.20 25.97
C ASP A 564 -21.44 -10.63 25.39
N ASN A 565 -20.31 -11.27 25.02
CA ASN A 565 -20.33 -12.66 24.55
C ASN A 565 -20.15 -13.65 25.73
N GLU A 566 -20.64 -14.89 25.59
CA GLU A 566 -20.33 -15.94 26.57
C GLU A 566 -18.86 -16.38 26.47
N THR A 567 -18.33 -16.52 25.26
CA THR A 567 -16.88 -16.63 24.98
C THR A 567 -16.51 -15.67 23.87
N GLY A 568 -15.52 -14.81 24.08
CA GLY A 568 -15.09 -13.84 23.06
C GLY A 568 -14.45 -14.54 21.85
N LEU A 569 -13.40 -15.32 22.09
CA LEU A 569 -12.68 -16.10 21.07
C LEU A 569 -12.49 -17.54 21.55
N SER A 570 -12.86 -18.51 20.73
CA SER A 570 -12.69 -19.94 21.02
C SER A 570 -11.84 -20.62 19.95
N LEU A 571 -10.76 -21.28 20.37
CA LEU A 571 -9.73 -21.84 19.49
C LEU A 571 -9.56 -23.33 19.75
N GLN A 572 -9.79 -24.14 18.71
CA GLN A 572 -9.64 -25.59 18.76
C GLN A 572 -8.69 -26.10 17.68
N TYR A 573 -8.10 -27.26 17.93
CA TYR A 573 -7.41 -28.08 16.94
C TYR A 573 -6.26 -27.34 16.22
N SER A 574 -5.30 -26.83 17.00
CA SER A 574 -4.16 -26.04 16.50
C SER A 574 -4.58 -24.81 15.70
N SER A 575 -5.56 -24.07 16.24
CA SER A 575 -5.99 -22.78 15.68
C SER A 575 -5.20 -21.64 16.32
N ASP A 576 -4.30 -21.06 15.53
CA ASP A 576 -3.29 -20.10 16.00
C ASP A 576 -3.46 -18.74 15.32
N PRO A 577 -4.55 -17.99 15.58
CA PRO A 577 -4.77 -16.68 14.98
C PRO A 577 -3.64 -15.70 15.33
N GLU A 578 -3.36 -14.79 14.39
CA GLU A 578 -2.42 -13.69 14.57
C GLU A 578 -3.16 -12.46 15.13
N MET A 579 -2.76 -12.03 16.33
CA MET A 579 -3.35 -10.89 17.06
C MET A 579 -2.27 -9.96 17.63
N ARG A 580 -1.03 -10.04 17.12
CA ARG A 580 0.06 -9.12 17.51
C ARG A 580 -0.19 -7.75 16.91
N ASN A 581 0.06 -6.69 17.69
CA ASN A 581 -0.42 -5.34 17.37
C ASN A 581 -1.91 -5.34 17.00
N GLY A 582 -2.70 -6.14 17.73
CA GLY A 582 -4.06 -6.45 17.34
C GLY A 582 -5.03 -5.30 17.55
N TYR A 583 -4.81 -4.41 18.52
CA TYR A 583 -5.78 -3.34 18.88
C TYR A 583 -7.21 -3.85 19.11
N ASN A 584 -7.35 -5.11 19.50
CA ASN A 584 -8.66 -5.67 19.83
C ASN A 584 -9.03 -5.26 21.24
N VAL A 585 -10.30 -4.93 21.45
CA VAL A 585 -10.87 -4.63 22.76
C VAL A 585 -11.73 -5.81 23.19
N ILE A 586 -11.32 -6.51 24.25
CA ILE A 586 -12.00 -7.69 24.78
C ILE A 586 -12.53 -7.30 26.17
N THR A 587 -13.83 -7.04 26.23
CA THR A 587 -14.45 -6.42 27.41
C THR A 587 -15.83 -6.99 27.68
N GLN A 588 -16.29 -6.99 28.93
CA GLN A 588 -17.66 -7.33 29.33
C GLN A 588 -18.22 -8.67 28.80
N ASN A 589 -17.36 -9.64 28.42
CA ASN A 589 -17.82 -10.96 28.02
C ASN A 589 -18.32 -11.69 29.28
N THR A 590 -19.59 -12.08 29.28
CA THR A 590 -20.36 -12.48 30.48
C THR A 590 -20.25 -13.96 30.82
N GLY A 591 -19.78 -14.77 29.88
CA GLY A 591 -19.45 -16.17 30.13
C GLY A 591 -18.01 -16.34 30.57
N LEU A 592 -17.66 -17.59 30.86
CA LEU A 592 -16.48 -17.94 31.65
C LEU A 592 -15.13 -17.38 31.11
N ARG A 593 -15.00 -16.94 29.83
CA ARG A 593 -13.69 -16.72 29.18
C ARG A 593 -13.69 -15.62 28.11
N GLY A 594 -12.71 -14.73 28.13
CA GLY A 594 -12.40 -13.80 27.03
C GLY A 594 -11.84 -14.53 25.81
N ILE A 595 -10.71 -15.20 25.99
CA ILE A 595 -10.07 -16.09 25.00
C ILE A 595 -9.99 -17.50 25.60
N TYR A 596 -10.41 -18.50 24.83
CA TYR A 596 -10.40 -19.90 25.23
C TYR A 596 -9.64 -20.77 24.23
N CYS A 597 -8.51 -21.32 24.66
CA CYS A 597 -7.60 -22.14 23.86
C CYS A 597 -7.60 -23.59 24.33
N TYR A 598 -7.70 -24.52 23.37
CA TYR A 598 -7.61 -25.95 23.61
C TYR A 598 -7.15 -26.71 22.38
N ASP A 599 -6.81 -27.98 22.57
CA ASP A 599 -6.37 -28.89 21.51
C ASP A 599 -5.19 -28.34 20.73
N LEU A 600 -4.10 -28.03 21.45
CA LEU A 600 -2.82 -27.55 20.90
C LEU A 600 -2.94 -26.19 20.19
N SER A 601 -3.92 -25.36 20.55
CA SER A 601 -4.08 -24.00 20.02
C SER A 601 -3.25 -22.99 20.82
N GLU A 602 -2.41 -22.24 20.14
CA GLU A 602 -1.36 -21.35 20.66
C GLU A 602 -1.42 -19.98 19.95
N PRO A 603 -2.47 -19.17 20.20
CA PRO A 603 -2.64 -17.88 19.53
C PRO A 603 -1.51 -16.91 19.86
N LYS A 604 -1.19 -16.06 18.90
CA LYS A 604 -0.16 -15.04 19.05
C LYS A 604 -0.80 -13.71 19.46
N LEU A 605 -0.99 -13.54 20.77
CA LEU A 605 -1.60 -12.35 21.37
C LEU A 605 -0.59 -11.22 21.68
N GLY A 606 0.71 -11.52 21.53
CA GLY A 606 1.86 -10.69 21.92
C GLY A 606 3.18 -11.44 21.65
N LYS A 607 4.32 -10.93 22.14
CA LYS A 607 5.68 -11.52 21.97
C LYS A 607 6.48 -11.57 23.29
N TYR A 608 7.40 -12.53 23.40
CA TYR A 608 8.34 -12.71 24.53
C TYR A 608 9.48 -11.67 24.50
N GLN A 609 9.75 -10.99 25.61
CA GLN A 609 10.64 -9.81 25.64
C GLN A 609 12.12 -10.15 25.93
N ALA A 610 13.06 -9.45 25.28
CA ALA A 610 14.29 -8.86 25.90
C ALA A 610 15.07 -7.85 25.02
N ALA A 611 14.99 -7.86 23.67
CA ALA A 611 15.93 -7.05 22.87
C ALA A 611 15.39 -5.74 22.26
N HIS A 612 14.09 -5.57 21.99
CA HIS A 612 13.56 -4.31 21.42
C HIS A 612 12.23 -3.82 22.07
N PRO A 613 12.06 -2.50 22.28
CA PRO A 613 10.90 -1.91 22.97
C PRO A 613 9.60 -1.81 22.14
N THR A 614 9.61 -2.12 20.83
CA THR A 614 8.52 -1.71 19.91
C THR A 614 7.51 -2.79 19.51
N SER A 615 7.77 -4.09 19.73
CA SER A 615 6.77 -5.14 19.50
C SER A 615 5.78 -5.22 20.66
N GLN A 616 4.54 -4.80 20.46
CA GLN A 616 3.48 -4.75 21.47
C GLN A 616 2.32 -5.68 21.09
N GLY A 617 1.66 -6.31 22.06
CA GLY A 617 0.42 -7.04 21.79
C GLY A 617 -0.72 -6.07 21.42
N ARG A 618 -0.76 -4.91 22.10
CA ARG A 618 -1.73 -3.80 21.92
C ARG A 618 -3.20 -4.22 21.95
N ASN A 619 -3.53 -5.40 22.46
CA ASN A 619 -4.91 -5.75 22.77
C ASN A 619 -5.28 -5.19 24.14
N GLU A 620 -6.53 -4.80 24.30
CA GLU A 620 -7.10 -4.28 25.53
C GLU A 620 -8.01 -5.33 26.17
N PHE A 621 -7.70 -5.72 27.41
CA PHE A 621 -8.51 -6.63 28.20
C PHE A 621 -9.09 -5.87 29.39
N HIS A 622 -10.41 -5.66 29.36
CA HIS A 622 -11.14 -4.90 30.39
C HIS A 622 -12.12 -5.80 31.13
N ALA A 623 -12.19 -5.66 32.46
CA ALA A 623 -13.02 -6.50 33.28
C ALA A 623 -14.45 -5.94 33.45
N SER A 624 -15.45 -6.74 33.10
CA SER A 624 -16.74 -6.79 33.81
C SER A 624 -17.57 -8.00 33.35
N GLY A 625 -17.24 -9.21 33.79
CA GLY A 625 -18.11 -10.38 33.57
C GLY A 625 -17.43 -11.75 33.48
N SER A 626 -16.24 -11.84 32.88
CA SER A 626 -15.59 -13.14 32.60
C SER A 626 -14.82 -13.69 33.79
N ALA A 627 -14.80 -15.04 33.92
CA ALA A 627 -13.99 -15.72 34.93
C ALA A 627 -12.48 -15.70 34.58
N TYR A 628 -12.14 -15.75 33.28
CA TYR A 628 -10.77 -15.67 32.77
C TYR A 628 -10.67 -14.71 31.58
N HIS A 629 -9.60 -13.92 31.49
CA HIS A 629 -9.25 -13.18 30.27
C HIS A 629 -8.69 -14.14 29.21
N ILE A 630 -7.79 -15.02 29.63
CA ILE A 630 -7.22 -16.10 28.81
C ILE A 630 -7.33 -17.39 29.61
N TYR A 631 -7.88 -18.41 28.97
CA TYR A 631 -7.89 -19.78 29.49
C TYR A 631 -7.27 -20.70 28.45
N ALA A 632 -6.24 -21.44 28.85
CA ALA A 632 -5.61 -22.49 28.05
C ALA A 632 -5.72 -23.85 28.76
N SER A 633 -6.14 -24.88 28.05
CA SER A 633 -6.14 -26.24 28.60
C SER A 633 -4.72 -26.81 28.75
N SER A 634 -4.58 -27.91 29.49
CA SER A 634 -3.28 -28.51 29.83
C SER A 634 -2.49 -29.06 28.64
N ASN A 635 -3.13 -29.22 27.49
CA ASN A 635 -2.51 -29.66 26.24
C ASN A 635 -2.16 -28.49 25.29
N CYS A 636 -2.34 -27.23 25.68
CA CYS A 636 -1.77 -26.09 24.96
C CYS A 636 -0.30 -25.88 25.34
N GLY A 637 0.53 -25.42 24.40
CA GLY A 637 1.86 -24.90 24.69
C GLY A 637 1.85 -23.43 25.10
N THR A 638 2.92 -22.71 24.81
CA THR A 638 3.11 -21.34 25.30
C THR A 638 2.20 -20.35 24.56
N ILE A 639 1.33 -19.65 25.30
CA ILE A 639 0.57 -18.50 24.79
C ILE A 639 1.33 -17.21 25.09
N TRP A 640 1.77 -16.51 24.05
CA TRP A 640 2.41 -15.21 24.23
C TRP A 640 1.36 -14.09 24.32
N ALA A 641 1.18 -13.53 25.52
CA ALA A 641 0.20 -12.46 25.79
C ALA A 641 0.80 -11.20 26.44
N GLN A 642 2.12 -11.02 26.37
CA GLN A 642 2.81 -9.87 26.95
C GLN A 642 2.58 -8.56 26.16
N LYS A 643 2.77 -7.42 26.84
CA LYS A 643 2.65 -6.06 26.28
C LYS A 643 1.27 -5.76 25.66
N ASN A 644 0.24 -6.33 26.26
CA ASN A 644 -1.16 -5.93 26.09
C ASN A 644 -1.54 -4.92 27.19
N LEU A 645 -2.64 -4.19 26.97
CA LEU A 645 -3.25 -3.31 27.95
C LEU A 645 -4.18 -4.16 28.83
N TRP A 646 -3.81 -4.32 30.09
CA TRP A 646 -4.55 -5.10 31.07
C TRP A 646 -5.18 -4.17 32.09
N ASP A 647 -6.44 -4.39 32.42
CA ASP A 647 -7.07 -3.77 33.58
C ASP A 647 -6.26 -4.08 34.86
N PRO A 648 -5.73 -3.06 35.56
CA PRO A 648 -4.90 -3.24 36.76
C PRO A 648 -5.58 -4.01 37.89
N GLU A 649 -6.92 -4.01 37.95
CA GLU A 649 -7.68 -4.71 38.98
C GLU A 649 -7.78 -6.23 38.73
N ASP A 650 -7.41 -6.73 37.54
CA ASP A 650 -7.75 -8.08 37.09
C ASP A 650 -6.66 -8.82 36.28
N ALA A 651 -5.40 -8.37 36.36
CA ALA A 651 -4.25 -9.00 35.68
C ALA A 651 -3.98 -10.47 36.09
N THR A 652 -4.69 -11.00 37.09
CA THR A 652 -4.56 -12.37 37.60
C THR A 652 -5.50 -13.40 36.92
N LYS A 653 -6.35 -12.96 35.99
CA LYS A 653 -7.34 -13.81 35.29
C LYS A 653 -6.80 -14.59 34.09
N ILE A 654 -5.52 -14.97 34.13
CA ILE A 654 -4.90 -15.83 33.12
C ILE A 654 -4.77 -17.24 33.73
N TYR A 655 -5.26 -18.25 33.01
CA TYR A 655 -5.16 -19.64 33.41
C TYR A 655 -4.51 -20.49 32.32
N HIS A 656 -3.52 -21.28 32.72
CA HIS A 656 -2.92 -22.32 31.92
C HIS A 656 -3.00 -23.65 32.68
N GLY A 657 -3.60 -24.68 32.07
CA GLY A 657 -3.76 -25.99 32.72
C GLY A 657 -2.46 -26.80 32.85
N GLY A 658 -1.38 -26.35 32.19
CA GLY A 658 -0.01 -26.87 32.34
C GLY A 658 0.77 -26.18 33.48
N SER A 659 1.97 -26.67 33.78
CA SER A 659 2.74 -26.28 34.98
C SER A 659 3.41 -24.90 34.96
N ASP A 660 3.14 -24.03 33.97
CA ASP A 660 3.72 -22.68 33.91
C ASP A 660 2.75 -21.69 33.24
N PRO A 661 2.10 -20.77 34.00
CA PRO A 661 1.17 -19.76 33.49
C PRO A 661 1.83 -18.49 32.93
#